data_AF-A0A1M4E9P4-F1
#
_entry.id   AF-A0A1M4E9P4-F1
#
_cell.length_a   1.000
_cell.length_b   1.000
_cell.length_c   1.000
_cell.angle_alpha   90.00
_cell.angle_beta   90.00
_cell.angle_gamma   90.00
#
_symmetry.space_group_name_H-M   'P 1'
#
loop_
_entity.id
_entity.type
_entity.pdbx_description
1 polymer ?
#
loop_
_entity_poly.entity_id
_entity_poly.type
_entity_poly.pdbx_seq_one_letter_code
_entity_poly.pdbx_strand_id
1 'polypeptide(L)'
;MVATPALAVRGGGPVADGTWGFVAKVNVGETHSCTGALVSPQWVLTATSCFASQGQSITSGAPKTATTVTVGRTDLSATGGRVLPVEWIHPHRDRDAVLVKLSLRAVGITPVTLGSAAPVTGDALQVAGYGRTAEQWAPDRLHAAPVVAGAVAAASFGWTAASGGDVSACQGDAGAPVLRTNGSRAELVGLSSGSGQGGCLGAAADGTRGGDAVRVDDLASWIRTVAIEPTTSYTQYAGSLTGIGGYDFDDNRDQAVAFDYTGSGRLDHLVLYRPGTQIVFIVKRNADGSYVPVFSSTTGIGGYDLKDGRDRIVAFDYTGSGKLDHLVLYRPGGQTAWILEHGAGNTCKAVFHSSAGIGGYDLNSAEDQIIAYDYEHSGKLDHLLLYRPGTGMARILRHSGATFTPVFASADGGIGGYNLKDARDRVIAFDYTGSGKLDHLVLYRPGGQTAWILEHGAGNTFRAVFDSATGIGGYDLKSTADQIIAYDYEHSGKLDHLLLYRPGGKTAWVLKHGAGNSFTAVFHSSAGIGGYDLEMAKDRLIAFDYRSTGGQSHLFLYRPGDQITYVAGRALPPVRVVPVTVTPVIGPDSIVERFGYPLNFPHAFAGTSGQADWGTDEAEARNFELISGNGGIIWVSCTASPENGVGVIKVFPGLLNGETEIGEPHLGVTAVCFKVLGSGGWVKLRIPNVYEVQGDSRSPGAGHDVDATVVNVSSGAERTKRVERDESEQFGRTDTTCDESHQDYPDNCRETLLELRVVS
;
A
#
# COMPACT_ATOMS: atom_id res chain seq x y z
N MET A 1 -20.52 36.09 34.99
CA MET A 1 -19.24 36.08 34.24
C MET A 1 -19.29 34.90 33.29
N VAL A 2 -19.35 35.17 31.99
CA VAL A 2 -19.36 34.15 30.92
C VAL A 2 -17.91 33.96 30.50
N ALA A 3 -17.39 32.74 30.58
CA ALA A 3 -16.03 32.42 30.19
C ALA A 3 -15.91 32.44 28.64
N THR A 4 -14.96 33.21 28.12
CA THR A 4 -14.55 33.22 26.71
C THR A 4 -13.80 31.93 26.35
N PRO A 5 -14.04 31.33 25.16
CA PRO A 5 -13.36 30.10 24.74
C PRO A 5 -11.87 30.34 24.38
N ALA A 6 -11.05 29.32 24.63
CA ALA A 6 -9.59 29.25 24.40
C ALA A 6 -9.21 29.04 22.91
N LEU A 7 -7.99 29.42 22.50
CA LEU A 7 -7.62 29.68 21.08
C LEU A 7 -6.34 28.96 20.58
N ALA A 8 -6.43 27.82 19.86
CA ALA A 8 -5.29 27.17 19.18
C ALA A 8 -4.81 27.90 17.92
N VAL A 9 -3.54 27.73 17.53
CA VAL A 9 -2.75 28.82 16.91
C VAL A 9 -2.95 30.06 17.76
N ARG A 10 -1.95 30.45 18.55
CA ARG A 10 -2.16 31.57 19.46
C ARG A 10 -2.72 32.79 18.71
N GLY A 11 -3.76 33.44 19.23
CA GLY A 11 -4.44 34.55 18.56
C GLY A 11 -5.35 34.19 17.37
N GLY A 12 -5.46 32.90 17.01
CA GLY A 12 -6.41 32.33 16.05
C GLY A 12 -7.76 32.00 16.69
N GLY A 13 -8.74 31.57 15.90
CA GLY A 13 -10.07 31.18 16.36
C GLY A 13 -10.46 29.76 15.94
N PRO A 14 -11.44 29.14 16.62
CA PRO A 14 -11.91 27.80 16.27
C PRO A 14 -12.50 27.81 14.85
N VAL A 15 -12.13 26.81 14.06
CA VAL A 15 -12.62 26.63 12.69
C VAL A 15 -14.01 25.98 12.72
N ALA A 16 -14.92 26.48 11.90
CA ALA A 16 -16.27 25.96 11.78
C ALA A 16 -16.26 24.55 11.15
N ASP A 17 -17.17 23.70 11.60
CA ASP A 17 -17.23 22.30 11.17
C ASP A 17 -17.38 22.18 9.65
N GLY A 18 -16.72 21.17 9.07
CA GLY A 18 -16.71 20.96 7.61
C GLY A 18 -15.78 21.89 6.85
N THR A 19 -15.13 22.85 7.51
CA THR A 19 -14.12 23.71 6.88
C THR A 19 -12.74 23.05 6.93
N TRP A 20 -12.04 23.09 5.79
CA TRP A 20 -10.69 22.57 5.61
C TRP A 20 -10.48 21.12 6.09
N GLY A 21 -11.39 20.21 5.72
CA GLY A 21 -11.27 18.78 6.06
C GLY A 21 -9.98 18.11 5.57
N PHE A 22 -9.21 18.74 4.69
CA PHE A 22 -7.87 18.28 4.30
C PHE A 22 -6.82 18.48 5.40
N VAL A 23 -7.04 19.34 6.41
CA VAL A 23 -6.07 19.52 7.50
C VAL A 23 -6.06 18.26 8.35
N ALA A 24 -4.85 17.73 8.55
CA ALA A 24 -4.63 16.46 9.20
C ALA A 24 -3.96 16.65 10.56
N LYS A 25 -4.38 15.86 11.56
CA LYS A 25 -3.63 15.65 12.79
C LYS A 25 -2.71 14.44 12.58
N VAL A 26 -1.41 14.62 12.79
CA VAL A 26 -0.42 13.55 12.66
C VAL A 26 0.09 13.21 14.06
N ASN A 27 -0.21 12.02 14.56
CA ASN A 27 0.27 11.54 15.86
C ASN A 27 1.41 10.55 15.62
N VAL A 28 2.60 10.87 16.12
CA VAL A 28 3.82 10.06 16.02
C VAL A 28 4.08 9.44 17.38
N GLY A 29 3.77 8.16 17.54
CA GLY A 29 3.70 7.52 18.84
C GLY A 29 2.61 8.12 19.73
N GLU A 30 2.81 8.05 21.04
CA GLU A 30 1.81 8.47 22.04
C GLU A 30 1.99 9.91 22.53
N THR A 31 3.19 10.49 22.37
CA THR A 31 3.58 11.75 23.03
C THR A 31 3.88 12.89 22.08
N HIS A 32 4.03 12.61 20.78
CA HIS A 32 4.37 13.62 19.79
C HIS A 32 3.24 13.76 18.76
N SER A 33 2.90 15.00 18.42
CA SER A 33 1.95 15.27 17.37
C SER A 33 2.32 16.50 16.57
N CYS A 34 1.87 16.51 15.33
CA CYS A 34 2.04 17.53 14.32
C CYS A 34 0.73 17.80 13.61
N THR A 35 0.76 18.76 12.71
CA THR A 35 -0.29 19.04 11.74
C THR A 35 0.20 18.70 10.33
N GLY A 36 -0.70 18.41 9.40
CA GLY A 36 -0.37 18.23 7.99
C GLY A 36 -1.54 18.63 7.09
N ALA A 37 -1.39 18.40 5.79
CA ALA A 37 -2.46 18.58 4.82
C ALA A 37 -2.55 17.40 3.84
N LEU A 38 -3.75 16.87 3.63
CA LEU A 38 -4.04 15.88 2.61
C LEU A 38 -3.83 16.51 1.23
N VAL A 39 -2.85 16.01 0.48
CA VAL A 39 -2.48 16.49 -0.88
C VAL A 39 -2.89 15.50 -1.96
N SER A 40 -3.19 14.26 -1.58
CA SER A 40 -3.78 13.23 -2.42
C SER A 40 -4.64 12.29 -1.56
N PRO A 41 -5.62 11.52 -2.10
CA PRO A 41 -6.47 10.65 -1.28
C PRO A 41 -5.72 9.69 -0.34
N GLN A 42 -4.48 9.29 -0.66
CA GLN A 42 -3.65 8.43 0.21
C GLN A 42 -2.43 9.14 0.83
N TRP A 43 -2.27 10.45 0.62
CA TRP A 43 -1.01 11.13 0.96
C TRP A 43 -1.23 12.45 1.69
N VAL A 44 -0.61 12.56 2.86
CA VAL A 44 -0.53 13.79 3.66
C VAL A 44 0.87 14.39 3.54
N LEU A 45 0.95 15.69 3.33
CA LEU A 45 2.18 16.47 3.39
C LEU A 45 2.30 17.09 4.80
N THR A 46 3.43 16.89 5.46
CA THR A 46 3.74 17.45 6.79
C THR A 46 5.24 17.77 6.89
N ALA A 47 5.73 18.17 8.06
CA ALA A 47 7.14 18.49 8.28
C ALA A 47 7.96 17.22 8.60
N THR A 48 9.20 17.17 8.10
CA THR A 48 10.17 16.11 8.41
C THR A 48 10.51 16.10 9.91
N SER A 49 10.55 17.28 10.51
CA SER A 49 10.76 17.52 11.94
C SER A 49 9.71 16.87 12.86
N CYS A 50 8.62 16.35 12.30
CA CYS A 50 7.64 15.54 13.04
C CYS A 50 8.13 14.12 13.37
N PHE A 51 9.08 13.60 12.58
CA PHE A 51 9.57 12.22 12.69
C PHE A 51 11.00 12.13 13.24
N ALA A 52 11.69 13.26 13.33
CA ALA A 52 13.06 13.34 13.83
C ALA A 52 13.38 14.74 14.38
N SER A 53 14.39 14.81 15.25
CA SER A 53 14.89 16.11 15.74
C SER A 53 15.57 16.90 14.61
N GLN A 54 15.67 18.22 14.74
CA GLN A 54 16.40 19.04 13.77
C GLN A 54 17.83 18.52 13.56
N GLY A 55 18.21 18.33 12.29
CA GLY A 55 19.54 17.83 11.90
C GLY A 55 19.66 16.30 11.83
N GLN A 56 18.65 15.54 12.26
CA GLN A 56 18.61 14.10 12.10
C GLN A 56 17.93 13.73 10.77
N SER A 57 18.67 13.03 9.90
CA SER A 57 18.11 12.51 8.65
C SER A 57 17.09 11.40 8.91
N ILE A 58 15.97 11.44 8.19
CA ILE A 58 15.04 10.33 8.07
C ILE A 58 15.18 9.69 6.70
N THR A 59 15.08 8.37 6.65
CA THR A 59 15.11 7.61 5.39
C THR A 59 13.68 7.35 4.93
N SER A 60 13.48 7.30 3.62
CA SER A 60 12.22 6.80 3.05
C SER A 60 11.98 5.37 3.52
N GLY A 61 10.76 5.06 3.97
CA GLY A 61 10.48 3.74 4.55
C GLY A 61 9.24 3.72 5.40
N ALA A 62 8.97 2.58 6.03
CA ALA A 62 8.00 2.51 7.12
C ALA A 62 8.44 3.43 8.27
N PRO A 63 7.50 4.14 8.94
CA PRO A 63 7.86 5.01 10.05
C PRO A 63 8.44 4.17 11.21
N LYS A 64 9.56 4.63 11.80
CA LYS A 64 10.22 3.95 12.94
C LYS A 64 9.33 3.90 14.19
N THR A 65 8.44 4.88 14.33
CA THR A 65 7.45 4.95 15.40
C THR A 65 6.08 4.83 14.80
N ALA A 66 5.23 3.97 15.37
CA ALA A 66 3.85 3.81 14.96
C ALA A 66 3.16 5.18 14.87
N THR A 67 2.68 5.52 13.67
CA THR A 67 2.14 6.84 13.37
C THR A 67 0.72 6.70 12.87
N THR A 68 -0.17 7.56 13.36
CA THR A 68 -1.57 7.64 12.91
C THR A 68 -1.89 9.04 12.41
N VAL A 69 -2.77 9.11 11.43
CA VAL A 69 -3.24 10.36 10.85
C VAL A 69 -4.75 10.43 10.96
N THR A 70 -5.25 11.54 11.51
CA THR A 70 -6.67 11.88 11.50
C THR A 70 -6.92 12.96 10.46
N VAL A 71 -7.85 12.73 9.54
CA VAL A 71 -8.18 13.64 8.43
C VAL A 71 -9.68 13.68 8.19
N GLY A 72 -10.21 14.77 7.63
CA GLY A 72 -11.65 14.95 7.42
C GLY A 72 -12.43 15.32 8.68
N ARG A 73 -11.73 15.74 9.75
CA ARG A 73 -12.31 16.24 10.99
C ARG A 73 -11.86 17.68 11.18
N THR A 74 -12.77 18.55 11.62
CA THR A 74 -12.46 19.87 12.19
C THR A 74 -12.44 19.79 13.71
N ASP A 75 -13.25 18.91 14.28
CA ASP A 75 -13.25 18.54 15.69
C ASP A 75 -12.85 17.05 15.80
N LEU A 76 -11.74 16.77 16.47
CA LEU A 76 -11.16 15.44 16.63
C LEU A 76 -12.04 14.51 17.46
N SER A 77 -12.94 15.05 18.29
CA SER A 77 -13.94 14.28 19.05
C SER A 77 -15.10 13.79 18.18
N ALA A 78 -15.27 14.34 16.98
CA ALA A 78 -16.30 13.90 16.04
C ALA A 78 -15.98 12.52 15.43
N THR A 79 -17.03 11.83 14.99
CA THR A 79 -16.92 10.48 14.41
C THR A 79 -16.73 10.47 12.89
N GLY A 80 -16.85 11.62 12.23
CA GLY A 80 -16.64 11.78 10.78
C GLY A 80 -15.18 11.58 10.35
N GLY A 81 -14.87 11.77 9.06
CA GLY A 81 -13.50 11.67 8.56
C GLY A 81 -12.88 10.26 8.68
N ARG A 82 -11.56 10.20 8.83
CA ARG A 82 -10.76 8.96 8.87
C ARG A 82 -9.63 9.06 9.89
N VAL A 83 -9.36 7.98 10.60
CA VAL A 83 -8.14 7.78 11.41
C VAL A 83 -7.40 6.59 10.82
N LEU A 84 -6.22 6.81 10.26
CA LEU A 84 -5.49 5.81 9.47
C LEU A 84 -4.04 5.65 9.94
N PRO A 85 -3.53 4.42 10.05
CA PRO A 85 -2.10 4.16 10.17
C PRO A 85 -1.31 4.72 8.99
N VAL A 86 -0.06 5.08 9.25
CA VAL A 86 0.93 5.42 8.23
C VAL A 86 1.75 4.18 7.88
N GLU A 87 1.86 3.89 6.59
CA GLU A 87 2.64 2.75 6.10
C GLU A 87 3.99 3.14 5.53
N TRP A 88 4.10 4.38 5.04
CA TRP A 88 5.32 4.85 4.40
C TRP A 88 5.51 6.35 4.59
N ILE A 89 6.74 6.76 4.85
CA ILE A 89 7.17 8.14 4.81
C ILE A 89 8.18 8.32 3.69
N HIS A 90 8.09 9.44 2.98
CA HIS A 90 8.98 9.78 1.89
C HIS A 90 9.45 11.23 2.08
N PRO A 91 10.61 11.45 2.72
CA PRO A 91 11.12 12.79 2.99
C PRO A 91 11.58 13.49 1.71
N HIS A 92 11.39 14.81 1.68
CA HIS A 92 12.02 15.66 0.68
C HIS A 92 13.50 15.86 1.05
N ARG A 93 14.40 15.72 0.08
CA ARG A 93 15.86 15.75 0.30
C ARG A 93 16.38 17.04 0.95
N ASP A 94 15.88 18.19 0.50
CA ASP A 94 16.46 19.50 0.86
C ASP A 94 15.49 20.38 1.65
N ARG A 95 14.39 19.83 2.17
CA ARG A 95 13.34 20.63 2.83
C ARG A 95 12.78 19.90 4.04
N ASP A 96 12.32 20.69 5.02
CA ASP A 96 11.54 20.19 6.14
C ASP A 96 10.10 19.85 5.69
N ALA A 97 10.00 18.86 4.80
CA ALA A 97 8.76 18.38 4.21
C ALA A 97 8.85 16.88 3.96
N VAL A 98 7.80 16.15 4.32
CA VAL A 98 7.69 14.70 4.15
C VAL A 98 6.29 14.34 3.67
N LEU A 99 6.23 13.44 2.68
CA LEU A 99 5.00 12.81 2.26
C LEU A 99 4.75 11.56 3.09
N VAL A 100 3.54 11.46 3.63
CA VAL A 100 3.10 10.41 4.54
C VAL A 100 1.99 9.64 3.85
N LYS A 101 2.24 8.37 3.55
CA LYS A 101 1.29 7.45 2.91
C LYS A 101 0.40 6.79 3.96
N LEU A 102 -0.90 6.97 3.81
CA LEU A 102 -1.93 6.34 4.63
C LEU A 102 -2.13 4.89 4.22
N SER A 103 -2.51 4.00 5.16
CA SER A 103 -2.77 2.59 4.84
C SER A 103 -3.94 2.37 3.90
N LEU A 104 -4.93 3.27 3.95
CA LEU A 104 -6.12 3.27 3.10
C LEU A 104 -6.34 4.66 2.51
N ARG A 105 -7.16 4.75 1.47
CA ARG A 105 -7.52 6.02 0.84
C ARG A 105 -8.60 6.73 1.64
N ALA A 106 -8.39 8.02 1.89
CA ALA A 106 -9.31 8.93 2.56
C ALA A 106 -10.43 9.42 1.61
N VAL A 107 -11.16 8.47 1.03
CA VAL A 107 -12.23 8.72 0.05
C VAL A 107 -13.31 9.62 0.66
N GLY A 108 -13.79 10.59 -0.11
CA GLY A 108 -14.80 11.57 0.31
C GLY A 108 -14.22 12.82 0.96
N ILE A 109 -12.92 12.85 1.26
CA ILE A 109 -12.22 14.06 1.74
C ILE A 109 -11.46 14.67 0.57
N THR A 110 -11.77 15.93 0.24
CA THR A 110 -11.13 16.64 -0.87
C THR A 110 -9.73 17.10 -0.46
N PRO A 111 -8.65 16.65 -1.14
CA PRO A 111 -7.31 17.15 -0.87
C PRO A 111 -7.17 18.65 -1.14
N VAL A 112 -6.22 19.30 -0.45
CA VAL A 112 -5.91 20.72 -0.69
C VAL A 112 -5.28 20.91 -2.06
N THR A 113 -5.64 21.99 -2.75
CA THR A 113 -4.94 22.37 -3.98
C THR A 113 -3.59 22.97 -3.64
N LEU A 114 -2.52 22.54 -4.32
CA LEU A 114 -1.20 23.16 -4.20
C LEU A 114 -1.20 24.51 -4.94
N GLY A 115 -0.75 25.57 -4.27
CA GLY A 115 -0.45 26.83 -4.93
C GLY A 115 0.76 26.66 -5.86
N SER A 116 0.75 27.33 -7.01
CA SER A 116 1.86 27.29 -7.98
C SER A 116 2.70 28.57 -8.00
N ALA A 117 2.38 29.53 -7.14
CA ALA A 117 3.05 30.81 -7.04
C ALA A 117 3.62 30.98 -5.64
N ALA A 118 4.91 31.31 -5.57
CA ALA A 118 5.58 31.70 -4.34
C ALA A 118 4.79 32.80 -3.61
N PRO A 119 4.71 32.78 -2.28
CA PRO A 119 4.19 33.92 -1.53
C PRO A 119 5.07 35.15 -1.77
N VAL A 120 4.46 36.33 -1.68
CA VAL A 120 5.17 37.61 -1.69
C VAL A 120 5.03 38.26 -0.31
N THR A 121 6.07 38.98 0.13
CA THR A 121 5.99 39.75 1.37
C THR A 121 4.77 40.67 1.36
N GLY A 122 3.94 40.59 2.40
CA GLY A 122 2.67 41.31 2.50
C GLY A 122 1.44 40.49 2.10
N ASP A 123 1.60 39.30 1.52
CA ASP A 123 0.47 38.42 1.18
C ASP A 123 -0.38 38.12 2.43
N ALA A 124 -1.69 38.30 2.31
CA ALA A 124 -2.65 37.89 3.33
C ALA A 124 -2.91 36.38 3.23
N LEU A 125 -2.59 35.64 4.29
CA LEU A 125 -2.64 34.19 4.38
C LEU A 125 -3.38 33.75 5.63
N GLN A 126 -3.64 32.45 5.74
CA GLN A 126 -4.19 31.79 6.92
C GLN A 126 -3.26 30.66 7.34
N VAL A 127 -2.98 30.49 8.62
CA VAL A 127 -2.33 29.27 9.14
C VAL A 127 -3.35 28.49 9.96
N ALA A 128 -3.46 27.18 9.74
CA ALA A 128 -4.45 26.34 10.41
C ALA A 128 -3.80 25.10 11.01
N GLY A 129 -4.03 24.82 12.30
CA GLY A 129 -3.39 23.68 12.97
C GLY A 129 -4.04 23.20 14.25
N TYR A 130 -3.56 22.03 14.69
CA TYR A 130 -3.95 21.34 15.92
C TYR A 130 -2.85 21.39 16.99
N GLY A 131 -1.93 22.34 16.88
CA GLY A 131 -0.93 22.59 17.89
C GLY A 131 -1.52 23.19 19.16
N ARG A 132 -0.71 23.22 20.22
CA ARG A 132 -1.10 23.80 21.51
C ARG A 132 -1.51 25.27 21.36
N THR A 133 -2.30 25.71 22.31
CA THR A 133 -2.90 27.04 22.35
C THR A 133 -2.22 27.90 23.42
N ALA A 134 -2.69 29.13 23.67
CA ALA A 134 -2.25 29.87 24.85
C ALA A 134 -2.80 29.28 26.18
N GLU A 135 -3.86 28.48 26.12
CA GLU A 135 -4.60 27.97 27.28
C GLU A 135 -4.73 26.43 27.34
N GLN A 136 -4.51 25.71 26.23
CA GLN A 136 -4.72 24.27 26.12
C GLN A 136 -3.53 23.55 25.45
N TRP A 137 -3.10 22.44 26.02
CA TRP A 137 -1.96 21.64 25.53
C TRP A 137 -2.27 20.85 24.25
N ALA A 138 -3.46 20.29 24.15
CA ALA A 138 -3.91 19.48 23.02
C ALA A 138 -5.37 19.83 22.71
N PRO A 139 -5.63 20.80 21.82
CA PRO A 139 -6.98 21.14 21.40
C PRO A 139 -7.56 20.07 20.48
N ASP A 140 -8.80 19.67 20.76
CA ASP A 140 -9.54 18.76 19.89
C ASP A 140 -10.05 19.47 18.64
N ARG A 141 -10.20 20.80 18.67
CA ARG A 141 -10.71 21.57 17.54
C ARG A 141 -9.58 22.21 16.75
N LEU A 142 -9.69 22.16 15.42
CA LEU A 142 -8.84 22.90 14.50
C LEU A 142 -9.03 24.39 14.74
N HIS A 143 -7.93 25.14 14.71
CA HIS A 143 -7.99 26.59 14.74
C HIS A 143 -7.17 27.19 13.61
N ALA A 144 -7.46 28.45 13.31
CA ALA A 144 -6.67 29.22 12.37
C ALA A 144 -6.60 30.70 12.70
N ALA A 145 -5.54 31.32 12.19
CA ALA A 145 -5.29 32.75 12.34
C ALA A 145 -4.95 33.41 11.00
N PRO A 146 -5.42 34.65 10.76
CA PRO A 146 -4.96 35.46 9.65
C PRO A 146 -3.51 35.91 9.90
N VAL A 147 -2.65 35.63 8.92
CA VAL A 147 -1.22 35.96 8.96
C VAL A 147 -0.81 36.71 7.70
N VAL A 148 0.30 37.42 7.77
CA VAL A 148 0.92 38.11 6.62
C VAL A 148 2.30 37.52 6.37
N ALA A 149 2.58 37.22 5.11
CA ALA A 149 3.90 36.74 4.70
C ALA A 149 4.98 37.81 4.95
N GLY A 150 6.06 37.43 5.61
CA GLY A 150 7.25 38.22 5.84
C GLY A 150 8.26 38.10 4.71
N ALA A 151 9.55 38.14 5.04
CA ALA A 151 10.62 37.94 4.07
C ALA A 151 10.55 36.54 3.45
N VAL A 152 10.68 36.48 2.13
CA VAL A 152 10.60 35.23 1.35
C VAL A 152 12.00 34.88 0.85
N ALA A 153 12.46 33.67 1.20
CA ALA A 153 13.71 33.09 0.77
C ALA A 153 13.49 32.02 -0.33
N ALA A 154 14.58 31.37 -0.75
CA ALA A 154 14.55 30.38 -1.83
C ALA A 154 13.60 29.20 -1.54
N ALA A 155 13.58 28.68 -0.30
CA ALA A 155 12.77 27.51 0.09
C ALA A 155 11.83 27.75 1.27
N SER A 156 11.84 28.96 1.85
CA SER A 156 11.08 29.27 3.06
C SER A 156 10.60 30.72 3.08
N PHE A 157 9.70 31.03 4.00
CA PHE A 157 9.29 32.39 4.32
C PHE A 157 8.86 32.47 5.78
N GLY A 158 9.08 33.64 6.39
CA GLY A 158 8.49 33.95 7.70
C GLY A 158 7.06 34.46 7.56
N TRP A 159 6.28 34.45 8.63
CA TRP A 159 4.97 35.08 8.69
C TRP A 159 4.68 35.63 10.09
N THR A 160 3.84 36.66 10.15
CA THR A 160 3.42 37.32 11.40
C THR A 160 1.91 37.60 11.38
N ALA A 161 1.34 38.10 12.48
CA ALA A 161 -0.09 38.43 12.53
C ALA A 161 -0.46 39.57 11.57
N ALA A 162 -1.59 39.43 10.86
CA ALA A 162 -2.01 40.39 9.83
C ALA A 162 -2.39 41.80 10.34
N SER A 163 -2.52 42.00 11.65
CA SER A 163 -2.96 43.28 12.24
C SER A 163 -2.18 43.66 13.51
N GLY A 164 -0.91 43.28 13.61
CA GLY A 164 -0.11 43.50 14.83
C GLY A 164 -0.59 42.68 16.03
N GLY A 165 -1.34 41.59 15.75
CA GLY A 165 -1.87 40.68 16.75
C GLY A 165 -0.85 39.68 17.29
N ASP A 166 -1.31 38.85 18.20
CA ASP A 166 -0.48 38.00 19.04
C ASP A 166 -0.39 36.56 18.52
N VAL A 167 -0.08 36.40 17.22
CA VAL A 167 -0.09 35.09 16.54
C VAL A 167 1.26 34.41 16.60
N SER A 168 1.29 33.14 17.00
CA SER A 168 2.52 32.33 17.06
C SER A 168 2.24 30.90 16.64
N ALA A 169 3.19 30.29 15.93
CA ALA A 169 3.22 28.83 15.83
C ALA A 169 3.63 28.24 17.17
N CYS A 170 2.96 27.17 17.56
CA CYS A 170 3.14 26.47 18.82
C CYS A 170 3.52 25.00 18.58
N GLN A 171 3.98 24.29 19.61
CA GLN A 171 4.22 22.84 19.53
C GLN A 171 2.98 22.11 19.00
N GLY A 172 3.16 21.25 18.00
CA GLY A 172 2.09 20.58 17.27
C GLY A 172 1.61 21.29 16.01
N ASP A 173 2.04 22.53 15.76
CA ASP A 173 1.80 23.24 14.49
C ASP A 173 2.89 22.99 13.44
N ALA A 174 3.91 22.19 13.75
CA ALA A 174 4.84 21.73 12.72
C ALA A 174 4.07 20.95 11.64
N GLY A 175 4.34 21.28 10.38
CA GLY A 175 3.60 20.80 9.20
C GLY A 175 2.23 21.47 8.98
N ALA A 176 1.81 22.43 9.80
CA ALA A 176 0.52 23.11 9.64
C ALA A 176 0.43 23.83 8.30
N PRO A 177 -0.67 23.68 7.53
CA PRO A 177 -0.82 24.36 6.26
C PRO A 177 -0.93 25.87 6.43
N VAL A 178 -0.11 26.59 5.67
CA VAL A 178 -0.27 28.01 5.38
C VAL A 178 -1.00 28.13 4.05
N LEU A 179 -2.15 28.80 4.07
CA LEU A 179 -3.14 28.81 3.01
C LEU A 179 -3.33 30.21 2.46
N ARG A 180 -3.35 30.32 1.13
CA ARG A 180 -3.95 31.45 0.44
C ARG A 180 -5.44 31.14 0.27
N THR A 181 -6.30 32.05 0.70
CA THR A 181 -7.75 31.88 0.62
C THR A 181 -8.35 32.87 -0.36
N ASN A 182 -9.24 32.39 -1.23
CA ASN A 182 -10.05 33.21 -2.11
C ASN A 182 -11.49 32.72 -2.04
N GLY A 183 -12.29 33.38 -1.19
CA GLY A 183 -13.62 32.89 -0.83
C GLY A 183 -13.54 31.54 -0.13
N SER A 184 -14.22 30.53 -0.67
CA SER A 184 -14.22 29.15 -0.14
C SER A 184 -13.05 28.29 -0.60
N ARG A 185 -12.24 28.75 -1.56
CA ARG A 185 -11.11 27.98 -2.10
C ARG A 185 -9.84 28.27 -1.31
N ALA A 186 -9.17 27.22 -0.84
CA ALA A 186 -7.89 27.28 -0.16
C ALA A 186 -6.80 26.66 -1.04
N GLU A 187 -5.68 27.36 -1.18
CA GLU A 187 -4.47 26.87 -1.84
C GLU A 187 -3.34 26.78 -0.82
N LEU A 188 -2.66 25.64 -0.76
CA LEU A 188 -1.50 25.43 0.09
C LEU A 188 -0.31 26.22 -0.46
N VAL A 189 0.23 27.15 0.32
CA VAL A 189 1.39 27.97 -0.07
C VAL A 189 2.62 27.68 0.77
N GLY A 190 2.44 27.12 1.97
CA GLY A 190 3.54 26.68 2.81
C GLY A 190 3.15 25.65 3.87
N LEU A 191 4.16 25.06 4.49
CA LEU A 191 4.04 24.22 5.69
C LEU A 191 4.79 24.90 6.82
N SER A 192 4.11 25.18 7.93
CA SER A 192 4.75 25.75 9.12
C SER A 192 5.85 24.83 9.65
N SER A 193 7.05 25.36 9.92
CA SER A 193 8.16 24.62 10.52
C SER A 193 8.26 24.80 12.05
N GLY A 194 7.37 25.60 12.65
CA GLY A 194 7.15 25.62 14.11
C GLY A 194 7.89 26.67 14.96
N SER A 195 8.30 27.82 14.41
CA SER A 195 9.04 28.84 15.17
C SER A 195 8.14 29.88 15.87
N GLY A 196 8.68 30.57 16.88
CA GLY A 196 7.97 31.59 17.67
C GLY A 196 7.77 31.15 19.13
N GLN A 197 6.84 30.21 19.36
CA GLN A 197 6.37 29.73 20.68
C GLN A 197 5.93 30.84 21.67
N GLY A 198 6.02 32.12 21.31
CA GLY A 198 5.77 33.24 22.18
C GLY A 198 4.35 33.27 22.70
N GLY A 199 4.21 33.11 24.01
CA GLY A 199 2.95 33.07 24.75
C GLY A 199 2.06 31.84 24.49
N CYS A 200 2.57 30.81 23.80
CA CYS A 200 1.94 29.49 23.84
C CYS A 200 1.92 28.96 25.29
N LEU A 201 0.97 28.09 25.62
CA LEU A 201 0.85 27.53 26.96
C LEU A 201 2.15 26.86 27.40
N GLY A 202 2.66 27.28 28.56
CA GLY A 202 3.91 26.77 29.14
C GLY A 202 5.20 27.32 28.49
N ALA A 203 5.10 28.26 27.55
CA ALA A 203 6.25 28.96 26.97
C ALA A 203 6.37 30.39 27.53
N ALA A 204 7.52 31.03 27.32
CA ALA A 204 7.76 32.40 27.77
C ALA A 204 6.79 33.38 27.10
N ALA A 205 6.13 34.22 27.90
CA ALA A 205 5.12 35.16 27.43
C ALA A 205 5.70 36.27 26.54
N ASP A 206 7.00 36.56 26.64
CA ASP A 206 7.76 37.54 25.85
C ASP A 206 8.57 36.92 24.70
N GLY A 207 8.41 35.62 24.45
CA GLY A 207 9.07 34.93 23.33
C GLY A 207 8.66 35.45 21.94
N THR A 208 9.41 35.07 20.92
CA THR A 208 9.17 35.50 19.52
C THR A 208 7.75 35.15 19.04
N ARG A 209 7.13 36.07 18.29
CA ARG A 209 5.83 35.84 17.64
C ARG A 209 5.99 35.52 16.17
N GLY A 210 4.93 34.98 15.57
CA GLY A 210 4.91 34.53 14.19
C GLY A 210 5.35 33.08 14.04
N GLY A 211 5.84 32.76 12.86
CA GLY A 211 6.45 31.47 12.57
C GLY A 211 7.11 31.47 11.20
N ASP A 212 7.83 30.40 10.90
CA ASP A 212 8.43 30.13 9.61
C ASP A 212 7.65 29.04 8.88
N ALA A 213 7.75 29.03 7.56
CA ALA A 213 7.16 28.01 6.73
C ALA A 213 8.06 27.63 5.56
N VAL A 214 8.02 26.34 5.20
CA VAL A 214 8.59 25.81 3.97
C VAL A 214 7.64 26.12 2.83
N ARG A 215 8.18 26.61 1.71
CA ARG A 215 7.41 26.87 0.48
C ARG A 215 7.00 25.57 -0.20
N VAL A 216 5.81 25.53 -0.79
CA VAL A 216 5.31 24.34 -1.53
C VAL A 216 5.10 24.57 -3.03
N ASP A 217 5.30 25.79 -3.53
CA ASP A 217 4.93 26.17 -4.90
C ASP A 217 5.68 25.40 -6.00
N ASP A 218 6.89 24.94 -5.69
CA ASP A 218 7.76 24.13 -6.54
C ASP A 218 7.83 22.65 -6.11
N LEU A 219 7.02 22.22 -5.13
CA LEU A 219 6.93 20.81 -4.70
C LEU A 219 5.95 19.98 -5.52
N ALA A 220 5.17 20.60 -6.41
CA ALA A 220 4.11 19.93 -7.13
C ALA A 220 4.60 18.79 -8.03
N SER A 221 5.81 18.89 -8.60
CA SER A 221 6.44 17.81 -9.39
C SER A 221 6.78 16.62 -8.50
N TRP A 222 7.46 16.84 -7.39
CA TRP A 222 7.81 15.82 -6.41
C TRP A 222 6.55 15.13 -5.85
N ILE A 223 5.53 15.90 -5.46
CA ILE A 223 4.27 15.35 -4.95
C ILE A 223 3.59 14.50 -6.01
N ARG A 224 3.51 14.94 -7.28
CA ARG A 224 2.90 14.12 -8.35
C ARG A 224 3.68 12.82 -8.63
N THR A 225 4.99 12.82 -8.46
CA THR A 225 5.84 11.64 -8.69
C THR A 225 5.74 10.64 -7.56
N VAL A 226 5.60 11.10 -6.31
CA VAL A 226 5.54 10.22 -5.13
C VAL A 226 4.10 9.80 -4.82
N ALA A 227 3.17 10.75 -4.83
CA ALA A 227 1.75 10.53 -4.52
C ALA A 227 0.94 10.11 -5.75
N ILE A 228 1.44 9.10 -6.48
CA ILE A 228 0.78 8.57 -7.67
C ILE A 228 -0.53 7.87 -7.29
N GLU A 229 -1.63 8.25 -7.94
CA GLU A 229 -2.94 7.65 -7.72
C GLU A 229 -3.28 6.59 -8.77
N PRO A 230 -3.92 5.47 -8.38
CA PRO A 230 -4.32 4.43 -9.33
C PRO A 230 -5.30 4.93 -10.42
N THR A 231 -5.09 4.49 -11.65
CA THR A 231 -5.99 4.71 -12.79
C THR A 231 -7.29 3.90 -12.65
N THR A 232 -8.19 4.06 -13.61
CA THR A 232 -9.41 3.23 -13.72
C THR A 232 -9.16 1.88 -14.37
N SER A 233 -7.99 1.66 -14.98
CA SER A 233 -7.60 0.41 -15.64
C SER A 233 -7.07 -0.62 -14.65
N TYR A 234 -7.09 -1.90 -15.03
CA TYR A 234 -6.48 -2.99 -14.25
C TYR A 234 -5.17 -3.47 -14.88
N THR A 235 -4.25 -3.91 -14.03
CA THR A 235 -3.01 -4.58 -14.42
C THR A 235 -2.80 -5.85 -13.62
N GLN A 236 -2.01 -6.77 -14.17
CA GLN A 236 -1.48 -7.91 -13.44
C GLN A 236 -0.37 -7.44 -12.48
N TYR A 237 -0.42 -7.92 -11.24
CA TYR A 237 0.61 -7.72 -10.21
C TYR A 237 1.46 -8.96 -9.99
N ALA A 238 0.88 -10.15 -10.18
CA ALA A 238 1.58 -11.43 -10.12
C ALA A 238 0.82 -12.46 -10.97
N GLY A 239 1.51 -13.52 -11.40
CA GLY A 239 0.85 -14.70 -11.94
C GLY A 239 1.75 -15.90 -12.02
N SER A 240 1.13 -17.06 -12.09
CA SER A 240 1.78 -18.36 -12.13
C SER A 240 0.96 -19.33 -12.98
N LEU A 241 1.64 -20.26 -13.63
CA LEU A 241 1.06 -21.35 -14.42
C LEU A 241 1.23 -22.71 -13.75
N THR A 242 1.68 -22.75 -12.50
CA THR A 242 1.96 -23.97 -11.74
C THR A 242 1.38 -23.90 -10.32
N GLY A 243 0.34 -23.10 -10.13
CA GLY A 243 -0.27 -22.85 -8.82
C GLY A 243 0.46 -21.81 -7.99
N ILE A 244 0.26 -21.83 -6.66
CA ILE A 244 0.71 -20.80 -5.73
C ILE A 244 1.03 -21.41 -4.36
N GLY A 245 2.17 -21.04 -3.77
CA GLY A 245 2.55 -21.50 -2.42
C GLY A 245 2.57 -23.02 -2.23
N GLY A 246 2.92 -23.77 -3.29
CA GLY A 246 2.94 -25.23 -3.29
C GLY A 246 1.59 -25.91 -3.55
N TYR A 247 0.51 -25.14 -3.70
CA TYR A 247 -0.80 -25.66 -4.11
C TYR A 247 -0.95 -25.51 -5.63
N ASP A 248 -1.12 -26.62 -6.36
CA ASP A 248 -0.98 -26.68 -7.81
C ASP A 248 -2.15 -26.11 -8.63
N PHE A 249 -3.38 -26.07 -8.10
CA PHE A 249 -4.60 -25.76 -8.85
C PHE A 249 -4.87 -26.72 -10.04
N ASP A 250 -4.44 -27.97 -9.96
CA ASP A 250 -4.54 -28.98 -11.03
C ASP A 250 -5.89 -29.72 -11.10
N ASP A 251 -6.82 -29.47 -10.18
CA ASP A 251 -8.13 -30.11 -10.14
C ASP A 251 -9.25 -29.08 -10.31
N ASN A 252 -10.26 -29.40 -11.12
CA ASN A 252 -11.41 -28.53 -11.38
C ASN A 252 -12.23 -28.21 -10.11
N ARG A 253 -12.04 -28.96 -9.02
CA ARG A 253 -12.71 -28.75 -7.74
C ARG A 253 -12.06 -27.67 -6.89
N ASP A 254 -10.83 -27.25 -7.20
CA ASP A 254 -10.06 -26.34 -6.35
C ASP A 254 -10.78 -25.02 -6.10
N GLN A 255 -10.77 -24.57 -4.85
CA GLN A 255 -11.41 -23.35 -4.38
C GLN A 255 -10.43 -22.51 -3.56
N ALA A 256 -10.68 -21.20 -3.52
CA ALA A 256 -9.93 -20.24 -2.72
C ALA A 256 -10.85 -19.35 -1.88
N VAL A 257 -10.42 -19.01 -0.66
CA VAL A 257 -11.10 -18.09 0.26
C VAL A 257 -10.07 -17.15 0.87
N ALA A 258 -10.36 -15.84 0.89
CA ALA A 258 -9.52 -14.87 1.61
C ALA A 258 -9.72 -15.04 3.12
N PHE A 259 -8.63 -15.01 3.89
CA PHE A 259 -8.66 -15.34 5.31
C PHE A 259 -7.68 -14.48 6.12
N ASP A 260 -8.03 -14.19 7.37
CA ASP A 260 -7.15 -13.48 8.32
C ASP A 260 -6.54 -14.49 9.29
N TYR A 261 -5.57 -15.26 8.79
CA TYR A 261 -4.97 -16.36 9.53
C TYR A 261 -4.30 -15.91 10.85
N THR A 262 -3.77 -14.69 10.89
CA THR A 262 -3.04 -14.17 12.07
C THR A 262 -3.92 -13.38 13.02
N GLY A 263 -5.20 -13.15 12.69
CA GLY A 263 -6.07 -12.27 13.46
C GLY A 263 -5.57 -10.82 13.46
N SER A 264 -5.04 -10.35 12.34
CA SER A 264 -4.52 -8.99 12.15
C SER A 264 -5.59 -7.95 11.80
N GLY A 265 -6.79 -8.40 11.44
CA GLY A 265 -7.82 -7.61 10.78
C GLY A 265 -7.61 -7.46 9.26
N ARG A 266 -6.66 -8.19 8.67
CA ARG A 266 -6.30 -8.11 7.24
C ARG A 266 -6.55 -9.46 6.58
N LEU A 267 -7.31 -9.46 5.49
CA LEU A 267 -7.61 -10.66 4.70
C LEU A 267 -6.50 -10.93 3.67
N ASP A 268 -5.28 -11.10 4.18
CA ASP A 268 -4.03 -11.18 3.41
C ASP A 268 -3.49 -12.61 3.24
N HIS A 269 -4.22 -13.61 3.76
CA HIS A 269 -3.96 -15.03 3.51
C HIS A 269 -5.00 -15.63 2.57
N LEU A 270 -4.64 -16.73 1.92
CA LEU A 270 -5.54 -17.51 1.06
C LEU A 270 -5.67 -18.93 1.61
N VAL A 271 -6.88 -19.35 1.91
CA VAL A 271 -7.23 -20.76 2.13
C VAL A 271 -7.51 -21.39 0.77
N LEU A 272 -6.73 -22.41 0.41
CA LEU A 272 -6.82 -23.14 -0.86
C LEU A 272 -7.21 -24.58 -0.55
N TYR A 273 -8.28 -25.10 -1.12
CA TYR A 273 -8.76 -26.44 -0.78
C TYR A 273 -9.39 -27.18 -1.94
N ARG A 274 -9.23 -28.51 -1.93
CA ARG A 274 -9.75 -29.44 -2.92
C ARG A 274 -10.80 -30.34 -2.26
N PRO A 275 -12.10 -30.02 -2.40
CA PRO A 275 -13.15 -30.83 -1.81
C PRO A 275 -13.16 -32.23 -2.44
N GLY A 276 -13.36 -33.26 -1.62
CA GLY A 276 -13.34 -34.65 -2.06
C GLY A 276 -11.97 -35.32 -2.04
N THR A 277 -10.89 -34.60 -1.72
CA THR A 277 -9.53 -35.17 -1.67
C THR A 277 -8.81 -34.93 -0.36
N GLN A 278 -9.43 -34.23 0.60
CA GLN A 278 -8.86 -33.91 1.91
C GLN A 278 -7.76 -32.85 1.90
N ILE A 279 -7.43 -32.27 0.74
CA ILE A 279 -6.29 -31.35 0.59
C ILE A 279 -6.71 -29.93 0.95
N VAL A 280 -5.95 -29.28 1.83
CA VAL A 280 -6.14 -27.87 2.22
C VAL A 280 -4.83 -27.21 2.62
N PHE A 281 -4.61 -26.01 2.09
CA PHE A 281 -3.45 -25.17 2.31
C PHE A 281 -3.93 -23.80 2.79
N ILE A 282 -3.13 -23.14 3.62
CA ILE A 282 -3.25 -21.71 3.89
C ILE A 282 -1.92 -21.09 3.53
N VAL A 283 -1.93 -20.15 2.59
CA VAL A 283 -0.72 -19.52 2.07
C VAL A 283 -0.67 -18.04 2.44
N LYS A 284 0.55 -17.55 2.66
CA LYS A 284 0.86 -16.15 2.96
C LYS A 284 1.83 -15.61 1.92
N ARG A 285 1.65 -14.34 1.52
CA ARG A 285 2.62 -13.59 0.71
C ARG A 285 3.78 -13.09 1.59
N ASN A 286 5.01 -13.35 1.17
CA ASN A 286 6.23 -12.79 1.75
C ASN A 286 6.52 -11.38 1.18
N ALA A 287 7.50 -10.68 1.76
CA ALA A 287 7.88 -9.35 1.30
C ALA A 287 8.34 -9.36 -0.18
N ASP A 288 9.13 -10.37 -0.56
CA ASP A 288 9.61 -10.66 -1.92
C ASP A 288 8.50 -10.99 -2.94
N GLY A 289 7.25 -11.17 -2.46
CA GLY A 289 6.11 -11.51 -3.29
C GLY A 289 5.91 -12.99 -3.56
N SER A 290 6.81 -13.86 -3.09
CA SER A 290 6.58 -15.29 -3.05
C SER A 290 5.41 -15.63 -2.11
N TYR A 291 4.72 -16.73 -2.38
CA TYR A 291 3.74 -17.28 -1.46
C TYR A 291 4.31 -18.54 -0.82
N VAL A 292 4.12 -18.68 0.50
CA VAL A 292 4.54 -19.84 1.27
C VAL A 292 3.37 -20.42 2.06
N PRO A 293 3.27 -21.75 2.21
CA PRO A 293 2.26 -22.35 3.06
C PRO A 293 2.59 -22.08 4.53
N VAL A 294 1.66 -21.43 5.23
CA VAL A 294 1.66 -21.34 6.70
C VAL A 294 0.88 -22.50 7.34
N PHE A 295 0.02 -23.15 6.54
CA PHE A 295 -0.63 -24.40 6.87
C PHE A 295 -0.74 -25.27 5.61
N SER A 296 -0.55 -26.59 5.75
CA SER A 296 -0.89 -27.55 4.71
C SER A 296 -1.27 -28.90 5.31
N SER A 297 -2.22 -29.58 4.67
CA SER A 297 -2.71 -30.90 5.08
C SER A 297 -3.29 -31.67 3.89
N THR A 298 -3.17 -33.00 3.98
CA THR A 298 -3.76 -33.97 3.03
C THR A 298 -4.78 -34.90 3.70
N THR A 299 -5.18 -34.59 4.94
CA THR A 299 -6.14 -35.37 5.74
C THR A 299 -7.29 -34.51 6.28
N GLY A 300 -7.49 -33.32 5.69
CA GLY A 300 -8.47 -32.34 6.14
C GLY A 300 -7.89 -31.33 7.12
N ILE A 301 -8.75 -30.61 7.85
CA ILE A 301 -8.36 -29.52 8.74
C ILE A 301 -9.18 -29.53 10.03
N GLY A 302 -8.51 -29.46 11.17
CA GLY A 302 -9.14 -29.38 12.49
C GLY A 302 -10.15 -30.49 12.82
N GLY A 303 -9.99 -31.67 12.21
CA GLY A 303 -10.90 -32.82 12.34
C GLY A 303 -11.98 -32.93 11.26
N TYR A 304 -12.19 -31.88 10.45
CA TYR A 304 -13.04 -31.94 9.27
C TYR A 304 -12.30 -32.60 8.11
N ASP A 305 -12.85 -33.66 7.55
CA ASP A 305 -12.12 -34.55 6.63
C ASP A 305 -11.91 -34.01 5.21
N LEU A 306 -12.78 -33.11 4.71
CA LEU A 306 -12.78 -32.64 3.31
C LEU A 306 -12.91 -33.79 2.26
N LYS A 307 -13.52 -34.92 2.64
CA LYS A 307 -13.67 -36.11 1.78
C LYS A 307 -14.84 -36.04 0.80
N ASP A 308 -15.72 -35.06 0.90
CA ASP A 308 -16.88 -34.95 0.02
C ASP A 308 -16.66 -33.79 -0.97
N GLY A 309 -16.96 -34.04 -2.26
CA GLY A 309 -16.83 -33.01 -3.31
C GLY A 309 -17.74 -31.80 -3.11
N ARG A 310 -18.72 -31.89 -2.20
CA ARG A 310 -19.63 -30.78 -1.83
C ARG A 310 -19.08 -29.91 -0.70
N ASP A 311 -17.98 -30.29 -0.05
CA ASP A 311 -17.45 -29.56 1.10
C ASP A 311 -17.08 -28.11 0.74
N ARG A 312 -17.44 -27.18 1.62
CA ARG A 312 -17.25 -25.73 1.43
C ARG A 312 -16.64 -25.09 2.66
N ILE A 313 -15.86 -24.02 2.44
CA ILE A 313 -15.22 -23.23 3.48
C ILE A 313 -15.62 -21.76 3.33
N VAL A 314 -15.89 -21.08 4.44
CA VAL A 314 -16.20 -19.65 4.51
C VAL A 314 -15.46 -19.04 5.71
N ALA A 315 -14.86 -17.87 5.52
CA ALA A 315 -14.24 -17.13 6.63
C ALA A 315 -15.32 -16.47 7.51
N PHE A 316 -15.14 -16.48 8.83
CA PHE A 316 -16.15 -16.05 9.80
C PHE A 316 -15.52 -15.39 11.02
N ASP A 317 -16.24 -14.44 11.64
CA ASP A 317 -15.84 -13.82 12.91
C ASP A 317 -16.61 -14.45 14.06
N TYR A 318 -16.21 -15.65 14.47
CA TYR A 318 -16.89 -16.40 15.53
C TYR A 318 -16.79 -15.74 16.91
N THR A 319 -15.85 -14.82 17.12
CA THR A 319 -15.66 -14.17 18.44
C THR A 319 -16.26 -12.76 18.50
N GLY A 320 -16.74 -12.23 17.38
CA GLY A 320 -17.19 -10.84 17.28
C GLY A 320 -16.04 -9.85 17.50
N SER A 321 -14.84 -10.18 17.03
CA SER A 321 -13.63 -9.36 17.16
C SER A 321 -13.47 -8.31 16.05
N GLY A 322 -14.27 -8.41 14.98
CA GLY A 322 -14.09 -7.69 13.72
C GLY A 322 -13.11 -8.37 12.76
N LYS A 323 -12.66 -9.60 13.05
CA LYS A 323 -11.64 -10.32 12.29
C LYS A 323 -12.22 -11.63 11.75
N LEU A 324 -11.97 -11.91 10.48
CA LEU A 324 -12.41 -13.15 9.83
C LEU A 324 -11.33 -14.23 10.00
N ASP A 325 -11.07 -14.59 11.26
CA ASP A 325 -10.00 -15.48 11.71
C ASP A 325 -10.50 -16.89 12.10
N HIS A 326 -11.78 -17.18 11.86
CA HIS A 326 -12.36 -18.52 11.97
C HIS A 326 -12.84 -19.04 10.61
N LEU A 327 -12.92 -20.36 10.47
CA LEU A 327 -13.41 -21.02 9.27
C LEU A 327 -14.69 -21.79 9.57
N VAL A 328 -15.76 -21.51 8.84
CA VAL A 328 -16.96 -22.34 8.78
C VAL A 328 -16.75 -23.37 7.68
N LEU A 329 -16.82 -24.65 8.01
CA LEU A 329 -16.80 -25.76 7.06
C LEU A 329 -18.14 -26.48 7.08
N TYR A 330 -18.72 -26.72 5.92
CA TYR A 330 -20.01 -27.39 5.83
C TYR A 330 -20.14 -28.27 4.59
N ARG A 331 -21.02 -29.27 4.70
CA ARG A 331 -21.36 -30.22 3.63
C ARG A 331 -22.83 -30.08 3.24
N PRO A 332 -23.14 -29.33 2.16
CA PRO A 332 -24.49 -29.31 1.58
C PRO A 332 -24.98 -30.72 1.26
N GLY A 333 -26.15 -31.08 1.76
CA GLY A 333 -26.71 -32.43 1.60
C GLY A 333 -26.05 -33.50 2.45
N GLY A 334 -25.16 -33.12 3.37
CA GLY A 334 -24.49 -34.01 4.31
C GLY A 334 -24.78 -33.70 5.78
N GLN A 335 -25.57 -32.65 6.07
CA GLN A 335 -25.97 -32.22 7.42
C GLN A 335 -24.81 -31.76 8.32
N THR A 336 -23.58 -31.76 7.84
CA THR A 336 -22.40 -31.47 8.65
C THR A 336 -22.05 -29.98 8.61
N ALA A 337 -21.79 -29.38 9.78
CA ALA A 337 -21.27 -28.02 9.94
C ALA A 337 -20.25 -27.96 11.07
N TRP A 338 -19.11 -27.32 10.83
CA TRP A 338 -18.01 -27.14 11.77
C TRP A 338 -17.56 -25.69 11.75
N ILE A 339 -17.04 -25.22 12.87
CA ILE A 339 -16.34 -23.93 12.96
C ILE A 339 -14.99 -24.21 13.60
N LEU A 340 -13.93 -23.78 12.92
CA LEU A 340 -12.56 -23.98 13.34
C LEU A 340 -11.94 -22.65 13.74
N GLU A 341 -11.19 -22.70 14.83
CA GLU A 341 -10.29 -21.65 15.28
C GLU A 341 -8.85 -22.08 14.96
N HIS A 342 -8.03 -21.14 14.50
CA HIS A 342 -6.60 -21.34 14.35
C HIS A 342 -5.92 -21.46 15.73
N GLY A 343 -5.06 -22.47 15.91
CA GLY A 343 -4.28 -22.69 17.13
C GLY A 343 -2.81 -22.38 16.92
N ALA A 344 -2.00 -22.45 17.98
CA ALA A 344 -0.55 -22.23 17.85
C ALA A 344 0.09 -23.19 16.82
N GLY A 345 0.99 -22.67 15.97
CA GLY A 345 1.67 -23.42 14.93
C GLY A 345 0.73 -23.92 13.82
N ASN A 346 0.96 -25.13 13.33
CA ASN A 346 0.18 -25.75 12.24
C ASN A 346 -1.08 -26.47 12.75
N THR A 347 -1.80 -25.90 13.72
CA THR A 347 -2.97 -26.53 14.33
C THR A 347 -4.24 -25.73 14.09
N CYS A 348 -5.36 -26.44 13.91
CA CYS A 348 -6.70 -25.88 13.89
C CYS A 348 -7.55 -26.76 14.81
N LYS A 349 -8.44 -26.15 15.59
CA LYS A 349 -9.31 -26.87 16.54
C LYS A 349 -10.77 -26.51 16.25
N ALA A 350 -11.66 -27.48 16.41
CA ALA A 350 -13.09 -27.24 16.30
C ALA A 350 -13.61 -26.54 17.56
N VAL A 351 -14.21 -25.36 17.38
CA VAL A 351 -14.95 -24.64 18.44
C VAL A 351 -16.46 -24.92 18.36
N PHE A 352 -16.92 -25.42 17.22
CA PHE A 352 -18.26 -25.95 17.01
C PHE A 352 -18.20 -27.10 16.00
N HIS A 353 -19.01 -28.14 16.21
CA HIS A 353 -19.28 -29.15 15.19
C HIS A 353 -20.67 -29.77 15.41
N SER A 354 -21.30 -30.16 14.30
CA SER A 354 -22.60 -30.83 14.29
C SER A 354 -22.72 -31.71 13.05
N SER A 355 -23.44 -32.82 13.20
CA SER A 355 -23.83 -33.75 12.13
C SER A 355 -25.34 -33.72 11.83
N ALA A 356 -26.08 -32.76 12.40
CA ALA A 356 -27.53 -32.60 12.26
C ALA A 356 -27.92 -31.17 11.83
N GLY A 357 -27.04 -30.49 11.11
CA GLY A 357 -27.18 -29.11 10.69
C GLY A 357 -26.74 -28.10 11.77
N ILE A 358 -27.17 -26.86 11.65
CA ILE A 358 -26.78 -25.75 12.54
C ILE A 358 -27.97 -24.80 12.78
N GLY A 359 -28.22 -24.43 14.04
CA GLY A 359 -29.34 -23.52 14.40
C GLY A 359 -30.71 -23.97 13.91
N GLY A 360 -30.92 -25.29 13.86
CA GLY A 360 -32.13 -25.94 13.33
C GLY A 360 -32.28 -25.90 11.82
N TYR A 361 -31.28 -25.42 11.08
CA TYR A 361 -31.18 -25.55 9.62
C TYR A 361 -30.49 -26.87 9.31
N ASP A 362 -31.16 -27.77 8.58
CA ASP A 362 -30.76 -29.19 8.50
C ASP A 362 -29.53 -29.50 7.63
N LEU A 363 -29.16 -28.60 6.70
CA LEU A 363 -28.09 -28.83 5.70
C LEU A 363 -28.27 -30.12 4.88
N ASN A 364 -29.51 -30.56 4.64
CA ASN A 364 -29.83 -31.79 3.94
C ASN A 364 -29.95 -31.66 2.41
N SER A 365 -29.82 -30.45 1.85
CA SER A 365 -29.87 -30.21 0.41
C SER A 365 -28.48 -29.87 -0.13
N ALA A 366 -28.15 -30.43 -1.31
CA ALA A 366 -26.93 -30.07 -2.03
C ALA A 366 -26.89 -28.58 -2.44
N GLU A 367 -28.05 -27.93 -2.48
CA GLU A 367 -28.18 -26.51 -2.79
C GLU A 367 -27.86 -25.59 -1.61
N ASP A 368 -27.76 -26.12 -0.37
CA ASP A 368 -27.57 -25.30 0.82
C ASP A 368 -26.30 -24.43 0.76
N GLN A 369 -26.46 -23.16 1.09
CA GLN A 369 -25.41 -22.14 1.09
C GLN A 369 -25.30 -21.51 2.48
N ILE A 370 -24.08 -21.12 2.86
CA ILE A 370 -23.78 -20.34 4.07
C ILE A 370 -22.89 -19.16 3.67
N ILE A 371 -23.20 -17.96 4.16
CA ILE A 371 -22.32 -16.79 4.13
C ILE A 371 -22.24 -16.15 5.52
N ALA A 372 -21.13 -15.46 5.80
CA ALA A 372 -21.04 -14.58 6.95
C ALA A 372 -21.77 -13.25 6.68
N TYR A 373 -22.39 -12.67 7.69
CA TYR A 373 -23.23 -11.47 7.57
C TYR A 373 -23.17 -10.61 8.84
N ASP A 374 -23.23 -9.28 8.67
CA ASP A 374 -23.32 -8.31 9.78
C ASP A 374 -24.78 -7.92 10.01
N TYR A 375 -25.52 -8.80 10.68
CA TYR A 375 -26.95 -8.60 10.95
C TYR A 375 -27.21 -7.43 11.92
N GLU A 376 -26.28 -7.14 12.83
CA GLU A 376 -26.48 -6.11 13.88
C GLU A 376 -25.88 -4.74 13.51
N HIS A 377 -25.42 -4.55 12.27
CA HIS A 377 -24.76 -3.33 11.81
C HIS A 377 -23.57 -2.94 12.69
N SER A 378 -22.80 -3.93 13.16
CA SER A 378 -21.73 -3.77 14.14
C SER A 378 -20.36 -3.53 13.49
N GLY A 379 -20.23 -3.79 12.18
CA GLY A 379 -18.97 -3.91 11.46
C GLY A 379 -18.33 -5.30 11.58
N LYS A 380 -19.06 -6.28 12.13
CA LYS A 380 -18.55 -7.63 12.40
C LYS A 380 -19.39 -8.65 11.66
N LEU A 381 -18.72 -9.57 10.98
CA LEU A 381 -19.36 -10.66 10.25
C LEU A 381 -19.55 -11.89 11.16
N ASP A 382 -20.29 -11.69 12.26
CA ASP A 382 -20.46 -12.63 13.37
C ASP A 382 -21.84 -13.35 13.36
N HIS A 383 -22.63 -13.13 12.31
CA HIS A 383 -23.84 -13.89 12.03
C HIS A 383 -23.67 -14.76 10.77
N LEU A 384 -24.41 -15.86 10.70
CA LEU A 384 -24.45 -16.73 9.51
C LEU A 384 -25.80 -16.60 8.83
N LEU A 385 -25.82 -16.23 7.55
CA LEU A 385 -26.98 -16.38 6.68
C LEU A 385 -26.88 -17.73 5.96
N LEU A 386 -27.89 -18.58 6.18
CA LEU A 386 -28.07 -19.85 5.49
C LEU A 386 -29.28 -19.75 4.56
N TYR A 387 -29.16 -20.26 3.34
CA TYR A 387 -30.26 -20.28 2.39
C TYR A 387 -30.23 -21.49 1.46
N ARG A 388 -31.42 -21.89 0.99
CA ARG A 388 -31.65 -22.95 0.02
C ARG A 388 -32.27 -22.35 -1.25
N PRO A 389 -31.47 -22.06 -2.28
CA PRO A 389 -32.02 -21.64 -3.55
C PRO A 389 -32.91 -22.76 -4.14
N GLY A 390 -33.98 -22.37 -4.81
CA GLY A 390 -34.99 -23.28 -5.35
C GLY A 390 -36.17 -23.57 -4.43
N THR A 391 -36.04 -23.41 -3.10
CA THR A 391 -37.13 -23.72 -2.16
C THR A 391 -37.68 -22.51 -1.41
N GLY A 392 -36.94 -21.40 -1.37
CA GLY A 392 -37.33 -20.22 -0.59
C GLY A 392 -36.93 -20.28 0.89
N MET A 393 -36.10 -21.22 1.31
CA MET A 393 -35.67 -21.31 2.71
C MET A 393 -34.52 -20.33 2.99
N ALA A 394 -34.62 -19.57 4.07
CA ALA A 394 -33.55 -18.70 4.55
C ALA A 394 -33.57 -18.58 6.08
N ARG A 395 -32.40 -18.58 6.72
CA ARG A 395 -32.24 -18.32 8.16
C ARG A 395 -31.01 -17.49 8.42
N ILE A 396 -31.10 -16.58 9.40
CA ILE A 396 -29.94 -15.86 9.93
C ILE A 396 -29.74 -16.33 11.35
N LEU A 397 -28.53 -16.80 11.66
CA LEU A 397 -28.18 -17.36 12.94
C LEU A 397 -27.24 -16.40 13.69
N ARG A 398 -27.55 -16.19 14.96
CA ARG A 398 -26.65 -15.60 15.95
C ARG A 398 -26.02 -16.73 16.75
N HIS A 399 -24.79 -16.54 17.20
CA HIS A 399 -24.16 -17.46 18.15
C HIS A 399 -24.11 -16.88 19.57
N SER A 400 -24.15 -17.77 20.56
CA SER A 400 -23.87 -17.46 21.96
C SER A 400 -23.14 -18.66 22.57
N GLY A 401 -21.82 -18.51 22.80
CA GLY A 401 -20.95 -19.66 23.01
C GLY A 401 -21.06 -20.62 21.82
N ALA A 402 -21.19 -21.92 22.10
CA ALA A 402 -21.32 -22.97 21.08
C ALA A 402 -22.76 -23.16 20.54
N THR A 403 -23.72 -22.33 20.94
CA THR A 403 -25.12 -22.45 20.49
C THR A 403 -25.43 -21.46 19.39
N PHE A 404 -26.06 -21.92 18.31
CA PHE A 404 -26.58 -21.08 17.24
C PHE A 404 -28.11 -20.99 17.32
N THR A 405 -28.66 -19.79 17.31
CA THR A 405 -30.10 -19.53 17.36
C THR A 405 -30.55 -18.65 16.20
N PRO A 406 -31.72 -18.94 15.58
CA PRO A 406 -32.21 -18.13 14.48
C PRO A 406 -32.74 -16.78 14.99
N VAL A 407 -32.20 -15.69 14.44
CA VAL A 407 -32.73 -14.32 14.57
C VAL A 407 -33.65 -13.95 13.40
N PHE A 408 -33.53 -14.67 12.29
CA PHE A 408 -34.48 -14.66 11.18
C PHE A 408 -34.70 -16.09 10.69
N ALA A 409 -35.94 -16.44 10.34
CA ALA A 409 -36.26 -17.73 9.76
C ALA A 409 -37.45 -17.65 8.80
N SER A 410 -37.26 -18.21 7.61
CA SER A 410 -38.25 -18.35 6.55
C SER A 410 -38.14 -19.77 5.99
N ALA A 411 -39.25 -20.52 5.99
CA ALA A 411 -39.26 -21.90 5.53
C ALA A 411 -39.32 -21.99 4.00
N ASP A 412 -40.10 -21.11 3.35
CA ASP A 412 -40.40 -21.14 1.92
C ASP A 412 -40.71 -19.75 1.32
N GLY A 413 -40.63 -18.69 2.12
CA GLY A 413 -41.03 -17.32 1.74
C GLY A 413 -39.89 -16.45 1.21
N GLY A 414 -38.64 -16.93 1.26
CA GLY A 414 -37.45 -16.16 0.95
C GLY A 414 -37.15 -15.09 2.00
N ILE A 415 -36.59 -13.95 1.59
CA ILE A 415 -36.17 -12.84 2.47
C ILE A 415 -36.47 -11.49 1.82
N GLY A 416 -37.08 -10.57 2.58
CA GLY A 416 -37.35 -9.19 2.13
C GLY A 416 -38.14 -9.05 0.83
N GLY A 417 -38.98 -10.04 0.49
CA GLY A 417 -39.75 -10.10 -0.76
C GLY A 417 -39.06 -10.85 -1.90
N TYR A 418 -37.75 -11.11 -1.81
CA TYR A 418 -37.05 -11.96 -2.76
C TYR A 418 -37.29 -13.44 -2.42
N ASN A 419 -37.94 -14.17 -3.32
CA ASN A 419 -38.52 -15.48 -3.00
C ASN A 419 -37.54 -16.65 -2.86
N LEU A 420 -36.30 -16.54 -3.35
CA LEU A 420 -35.29 -17.62 -3.35
C LEU A 420 -35.77 -18.96 -3.97
N LYS A 421 -36.75 -18.91 -4.88
CA LYS A 421 -37.39 -20.10 -5.49
C LYS A 421 -36.72 -20.59 -6.78
N ASP A 422 -35.66 -19.93 -7.24
CA ASP A 422 -34.85 -20.43 -8.36
C ASP A 422 -33.55 -21.01 -7.82
N ALA A 423 -33.15 -22.19 -8.31
CA ALA A 423 -31.90 -22.85 -7.88
C ALA A 423 -30.64 -22.02 -8.21
N ARG A 424 -30.75 -21.06 -9.12
CA ARG A 424 -29.67 -20.15 -9.48
C ARG A 424 -29.56 -18.95 -8.53
N ASP A 425 -30.51 -18.74 -7.62
CA ASP A 425 -30.49 -17.59 -6.72
C ASP A 425 -29.23 -17.60 -5.84
N ARG A 426 -28.53 -16.46 -5.79
CA ARG A 426 -27.30 -16.25 -5.02
C ARG A 426 -27.46 -15.06 -4.08
N VAL A 427 -26.74 -15.11 -2.96
CA VAL A 427 -26.70 -14.03 -1.97
C VAL A 427 -25.25 -13.72 -1.58
N ILE A 428 -24.91 -12.43 -1.49
CA ILE A 428 -23.65 -11.94 -0.90
C ILE A 428 -23.94 -10.79 0.08
N ALA A 429 -23.08 -10.61 1.07
CA ALA A 429 -23.10 -9.42 1.94
C ALA A 429 -22.41 -8.24 1.23
N PHE A 430 -22.90 -7.01 1.49
CA PHE A 430 -22.46 -5.80 0.79
C PHE A 430 -22.56 -4.56 1.68
N ASP A 431 -21.67 -3.58 1.49
CA ASP A 431 -21.71 -2.28 2.16
C ASP A 431 -22.37 -1.24 1.26
N TYR A 432 -23.69 -1.30 1.16
CA TYR A 432 -24.47 -0.43 0.27
C TYR A 432 -24.31 1.07 0.60
N THR A 433 -24.11 1.40 1.87
CA THR A 433 -24.05 2.80 2.33
C THR A 433 -22.63 3.36 2.40
N GLY A 434 -21.61 2.53 2.16
CA GLY A 434 -20.21 2.91 2.35
C GLY A 434 -19.89 3.21 3.82
N SER A 435 -20.49 2.48 4.75
CA SER A 435 -20.31 2.65 6.20
C SER A 435 -19.10 1.88 6.77
N GLY A 436 -18.56 0.93 6.00
CA GLY A 436 -17.61 -0.08 6.44
C GLY A 436 -18.27 -1.33 7.01
N LYS A 437 -19.58 -1.51 6.82
CA LYS A 437 -20.36 -2.62 7.38
C LYS A 437 -21.00 -3.41 6.26
N LEU A 438 -20.88 -4.73 6.32
CA LEU A 438 -21.47 -5.66 5.34
C LEU A 438 -22.87 -6.07 5.77
N ASP A 439 -23.72 -5.08 5.97
CA ASP A 439 -25.04 -5.18 6.59
C ASP A 439 -26.20 -5.16 5.58
N HIS A 440 -25.90 -5.04 4.29
CA HIS A 440 -26.86 -5.23 3.21
C HIS A 440 -26.65 -6.58 2.51
N LEU A 441 -27.70 -7.09 1.88
CA LEU A 441 -27.65 -8.33 1.11
C LEU A 441 -27.91 -8.04 -0.36
N VAL A 442 -27.00 -8.45 -1.24
CA VAL A 442 -27.24 -8.46 -2.69
C VAL A 442 -27.76 -9.84 -3.05
N LEU A 443 -28.96 -9.91 -3.61
CA LEU A 443 -29.58 -11.12 -4.13
C LEU A 443 -29.69 -11.03 -5.63
N TYR A 444 -29.23 -12.05 -6.34
CA TYR A 444 -29.26 -12.04 -7.81
C TYR A 444 -29.51 -13.42 -8.40
N ARG A 445 -30.02 -13.41 -9.63
CA ARG A 445 -30.31 -14.61 -10.42
C ARG A 445 -29.54 -14.61 -11.73
N PRO A 446 -28.40 -15.31 -11.82
CA PRO A 446 -27.69 -15.55 -13.06
C PRO A 446 -28.59 -16.19 -14.12
N GLY A 447 -28.63 -15.60 -15.31
CA GLY A 447 -29.51 -16.04 -16.40
C GLY A 447 -30.99 -15.68 -16.19
N GLY A 448 -31.32 -14.94 -15.14
CA GLY A 448 -32.68 -14.46 -14.85
C GLY A 448 -32.78 -12.94 -14.81
N GLN A 449 -31.69 -12.21 -15.07
CA GLN A 449 -31.63 -10.74 -15.10
C GLN A 449 -32.01 -10.04 -13.78
N THR A 450 -32.31 -10.77 -12.72
CA THR A 450 -32.84 -10.20 -11.48
C THR A 450 -31.71 -9.84 -10.53
N ALA A 451 -31.73 -8.63 -9.98
CA ALA A 451 -30.82 -8.15 -8.93
C ALA A 451 -31.58 -7.30 -7.91
N TRP A 452 -31.42 -7.61 -6.63
CA TRP A 452 -32.03 -6.93 -5.50
C TRP A 452 -30.94 -6.60 -4.48
N ILE A 453 -31.11 -5.50 -3.75
CA ILE A 453 -30.33 -5.18 -2.56
C ILE A 453 -31.30 -4.95 -1.42
N LEU A 454 -31.11 -5.72 -0.35
CA LEU A 454 -31.93 -5.64 0.85
C LEU A 454 -31.18 -4.94 1.97
N GLU A 455 -31.92 -4.11 2.69
CA GLU A 455 -31.52 -3.51 3.96
C GLU A 455 -32.28 -4.22 5.09
N HIS A 456 -31.55 -4.51 6.17
CA HIS A 456 -32.16 -4.97 7.42
C HIS A 456 -32.71 -3.78 8.20
N GLY A 457 -33.99 -3.87 8.58
CA GLY A 457 -34.72 -2.84 9.31
C GLY A 457 -34.92 -3.21 10.78
N ALA A 458 -35.93 -2.60 11.42
CA ALA A 458 -36.27 -2.91 12.80
C ALA A 458 -36.70 -4.38 12.97
N GLY A 459 -36.26 -5.01 14.06
CA GLY A 459 -36.61 -6.40 14.37
C GLY A 459 -35.99 -7.40 13.39
N ASN A 460 -36.82 -8.22 12.75
CA ASN A 460 -36.42 -9.23 11.76
C ASN A 460 -36.89 -8.89 10.34
N THR A 461 -37.15 -7.61 10.06
CA THR A 461 -37.70 -7.16 8.78
C THR A 461 -36.58 -6.81 7.79
N PHE A 462 -36.81 -7.15 6.53
CA PHE A 462 -35.94 -6.79 5.41
C PHE A 462 -36.76 -6.06 4.36
N ARG A 463 -36.19 -5.02 3.75
CA ARG A 463 -36.81 -4.29 2.64
C ARG A 463 -35.85 -4.13 1.47
N ALA A 464 -36.36 -4.11 0.24
CA ALA A 464 -35.57 -3.78 -0.92
C ALA A 464 -35.26 -2.28 -0.93
N VAL A 465 -33.97 -1.95 -0.98
CA VAL A 465 -33.45 -0.61 -1.28
C VAL A 465 -33.05 -0.49 -2.75
N PHE A 466 -32.91 -1.61 -3.44
CA PHE A 466 -32.77 -1.69 -4.88
C PHE A 466 -33.45 -2.97 -5.38
N ASP A 467 -34.17 -2.88 -6.49
CA ASP A 467 -34.68 -4.05 -7.21
C ASP A 467 -34.68 -3.77 -8.72
N SER A 468 -34.36 -4.79 -9.50
CA SER A 468 -34.34 -4.72 -10.95
C SER A 468 -34.57 -6.10 -11.56
N ALA A 469 -35.28 -6.13 -12.68
CA ALA A 469 -35.53 -7.31 -13.51
C ALA A 469 -34.74 -7.30 -14.82
N THR A 470 -33.84 -6.33 -15.01
CA THR A 470 -33.07 -6.14 -16.25
C THR A 470 -31.56 -6.01 -16.00
N GLY A 471 -31.08 -6.55 -14.89
CA GLY A 471 -29.70 -6.47 -14.45
C GLY A 471 -29.42 -5.28 -13.53
N ILE A 472 -28.15 -4.88 -13.38
CA ILE A 472 -27.71 -3.82 -12.47
C ILE A 472 -26.62 -2.98 -13.11
N GLY A 473 -26.75 -1.65 -13.07
CA GLY A 473 -25.75 -0.70 -13.58
C GLY A 473 -25.30 -0.92 -15.03
N GLY A 474 -26.18 -1.47 -15.88
CA GLY A 474 -25.89 -1.81 -17.27
C GLY A 474 -25.43 -3.26 -17.51
N TYR A 475 -25.08 -4.00 -16.46
CA TYR A 475 -24.76 -5.43 -16.54
C TYR A 475 -26.04 -6.26 -16.54
N ASP A 476 -26.27 -7.05 -17.60
CA ASP A 476 -27.60 -7.64 -17.88
C ASP A 476 -28.00 -8.86 -17.05
N LEU A 477 -27.06 -9.58 -16.43
CA LEU A 477 -27.28 -10.84 -15.71
C LEU A 477 -28.00 -11.92 -16.56
N LYS A 478 -27.80 -11.92 -17.89
CA LYS A 478 -28.44 -12.88 -18.82
C LYS A 478 -27.74 -14.23 -18.91
N SER A 479 -26.50 -14.36 -18.42
CA SER A 479 -25.78 -15.62 -18.43
C SER A 479 -25.93 -16.33 -17.10
N THR A 480 -26.14 -17.64 -17.13
CA THR A 480 -26.10 -18.48 -15.91
C THR A 480 -24.70 -18.53 -15.29
N ALA A 481 -23.67 -18.11 -16.03
CA ALA A 481 -22.31 -18.01 -15.52
C ALA A 481 -22.07 -16.73 -14.71
N ASP A 482 -22.95 -15.73 -14.78
CA ASP A 482 -22.73 -14.43 -14.15
C ASP A 482 -22.53 -14.54 -12.63
N GLN A 483 -21.48 -13.90 -12.13
CA GLN A 483 -21.12 -13.85 -10.72
C GLN A 483 -21.03 -12.40 -10.24
N ILE A 484 -21.33 -12.19 -8.96
CA ILE A 484 -21.16 -10.90 -8.27
C ILE A 484 -20.38 -11.13 -6.98
N ILE A 485 -19.37 -10.30 -6.72
CA ILE A 485 -18.67 -10.19 -5.44
C ILE A 485 -18.64 -8.74 -4.96
N ALA A 486 -18.59 -8.55 -3.64
CA ALA A 486 -18.34 -7.23 -3.05
C ALA A 486 -16.84 -6.90 -3.16
N TYR A 487 -16.51 -5.62 -3.37
CA TYR A 487 -15.15 -5.22 -3.73
C TYR A 487 -14.79 -3.80 -3.26
N ASP A 488 -13.54 -3.58 -2.85
CA ASP A 488 -13.01 -2.28 -2.41
C ASP A 488 -12.22 -1.60 -3.53
N TYR A 489 -12.94 -1.10 -4.54
CA TYR A 489 -12.33 -0.51 -5.74
C TYR A 489 -11.49 0.75 -5.46
N GLU A 490 -11.91 1.56 -4.49
CA GLU A 490 -11.22 2.80 -4.11
C GLU A 490 -10.17 2.60 -3.02
N HIS A 491 -9.92 1.36 -2.60
CA HIS A 491 -8.98 1.04 -1.53
C HIS A 491 -9.24 1.85 -0.24
N SER A 492 -10.52 1.95 0.10
CA SER A 492 -11.03 2.70 1.24
C SER A 492 -11.22 1.82 2.48
N GLY A 493 -11.00 0.51 2.39
CA GLY A 493 -11.33 -0.48 3.43
C GLY A 493 -12.82 -0.80 3.51
N LYS A 494 -13.59 -0.47 2.47
CA LYS A 494 -15.05 -0.67 2.41
C LYS A 494 -15.38 -1.46 1.16
N LEU A 495 -16.17 -2.52 1.30
CA LEU A 495 -16.64 -3.34 0.18
C LEU A 495 -17.93 -2.74 -0.41
N ASP A 496 -17.84 -1.48 -0.85
CA ASP A 496 -18.95 -0.64 -1.31
C ASP A 496 -19.08 -0.56 -2.84
N HIS A 497 -18.29 -1.36 -3.56
CA HIS A 497 -18.44 -1.59 -4.98
C HIS A 497 -18.82 -3.04 -5.27
N LEU A 498 -19.52 -3.26 -6.38
CA LEU A 498 -19.83 -4.59 -6.89
C LEU A 498 -18.90 -4.91 -8.06
N LEU A 499 -18.19 -6.03 -7.99
CA LEU A 499 -17.50 -6.60 -9.14
C LEU A 499 -18.39 -7.70 -9.73
N LEU A 500 -18.75 -7.55 -11.00
CA LEU A 500 -19.54 -8.51 -11.75
C LEU A 500 -18.68 -9.11 -12.86
N TYR A 501 -18.72 -10.42 -13.02
CA TYR A 501 -17.93 -11.10 -14.05
C TYR A 501 -18.63 -12.31 -14.65
N ARG A 502 -18.26 -12.63 -15.90
CA ARG A 502 -18.78 -13.75 -16.67
C ARG A 502 -17.64 -14.69 -17.08
N PRO A 503 -17.36 -15.74 -16.29
CA PRO A 503 -16.45 -16.79 -16.73
C PRO A 503 -17.02 -17.48 -17.99
N GLY A 504 -16.17 -17.77 -18.96
CA GLY A 504 -16.60 -18.23 -20.29
C GLY A 504 -17.03 -17.12 -21.25
N GLY A 505 -17.23 -15.89 -20.76
CA GLY A 505 -17.74 -14.76 -21.53
C GLY A 505 -16.84 -13.51 -21.50
N LYS A 506 -15.63 -13.62 -20.93
CA LYS A 506 -14.58 -12.58 -20.94
C LYS A 506 -14.96 -11.23 -20.33
N THR A 507 -16.11 -11.14 -19.66
CA THR A 507 -16.69 -9.85 -19.27
C THR A 507 -16.44 -9.60 -17.79
N ALA A 508 -15.98 -8.40 -17.43
CA ALA A 508 -15.80 -7.94 -16.06
C ALA A 508 -16.20 -6.48 -15.92
N TRP A 509 -16.98 -6.14 -14.90
CA TRP A 509 -17.48 -4.81 -14.59
C TRP A 509 -17.27 -4.51 -13.12
N VAL A 510 -16.96 -3.25 -12.79
CA VAL A 510 -17.03 -2.76 -11.42
C VAL A 510 -18.04 -1.64 -11.37
N LEU A 511 -19.05 -1.81 -10.53
CA LEU A 511 -20.13 -0.85 -10.33
C LEU A 511 -19.96 -0.13 -9.01
N LYS A 512 -20.20 1.18 -9.05
CA LYS A 512 -20.29 2.05 -7.89
C LYS A 512 -21.73 2.43 -7.64
N HIS A 513 -22.14 2.45 -6.38
CA HIS A 513 -23.42 3.01 -5.96
C HIS A 513 -23.37 4.55 -6.04
N GLY A 514 -24.35 5.14 -6.71
CA GLY A 514 -24.51 6.57 -6.93
C GLY A 514 -25.61 7.19 -6.08
N ALA A 515 -26.05 8.40 -6.45
CA ALA A 515 -27.18 9.04 -5.78
C ALA A 515 -28.47 8.21 -5.97
N GLY A 516 -29.30 8.13 -4.92
CA GLY A 516 -30.53 7.33 -4.94
C GLY A 516 -30.24 5.84 -5.07
N ASN A 517 -30.95 5.15 -5.97
CA ASN A 517 -30.82 3.70 -6.18
C ASN A 517 -30.06 3.38 -7.48
N SER A 518 -29.14 4.27 -7.90
CA SER A 518 -28.42 4.12 -9.17
C SER A 518 -27.08 3.41 -8.99
N PHE A 519 -26.72 2.58 -9.98
CA PHE A 519 -25.40 1.97 -10.10
C PHE A 519 -24.77 2.39 -11.41
N THR A 520 -23.49 2.76 -11.39
CA THR A 520 -22.73 3.18 -12.57
C THR A 520 -21.43 2.42 -12.67
N ALA A 521 -21.06 2.01 -13.88
CA ALA A 521 -19.78 1.36 -14.12
C ALA A 521 -18.61 2.34 -13.97
N VAL A 522 -17.70 2.04 -13.04
CA VAL A 522 -16.40 2.72 -12.90
C VAL A 522 -15.28 1.98 -13.64
N PHE A 523 -15.54 0.72 -13.99
CA PHE A 523 -14.73 -0.10 -14.89
C PHE A 523 -15.63 -1.07 -15.65
N HIS A 524 -15.33 -1.33 -16.92
CA HIS A 524 -15.89 -2.45 -17.66
C HIS A 524 -14.91 -2.91 -18.73
N SER A 525 -14.93 -4.20 -19.02
CA SER A 525 -14.10 -4.84 -20.05
C SER A 525 -14.82 -6.06 -20.61
N SER A 526 -14.62 -6.29 -21.91
CA SER A 526 -15.06 -7.50 -22.63
C SER A 526 -13.90 -8.42 -23.02
N ALA A 527 -12.71 -8.20 -22.46
CA ALA A 527 -11.47 -8.94 -22.73
C ALA A 527 -10.83 -9.50 -21.46
N GLY A 528 -11.61 -9.64 -20.39
CA GLY A 528 -11.15 -10.04 -19.07
C GLY A 528 -10.75 -8.86 -18.20
N ILE A 529 -9.93 -9.10 -17.17
CA ILE A 529 -9.52 -8.07 -16.20
C ILE A 529 -8.06 -8.27 -15.80
N GLY A 530 -7.26 -7.19 -15.89
CA GLY A 530 -5.85 -7.20 -15.48
C GLY A 530 -5.01 -8.27 -16.19
N GLY A 531 -5.26 -8.53 -17.48
CA GLY A 531 -4.56 -9.54 -18.28
C GLY A 531 -5.13 -10.96 -18.18
N TYR A 532 -6.05 -11.22 -17.23
CA TYR A 532 -6.72 -12.50 -17.11
C TYR A 532 -7.98 -12.54 -17.99
N ASP A 533 -8.03 -13.45 -18.96
CA ASP A 533 -8.98 -13.42 -20.09
C ASP A 533 -10.46 -13.71 -19.74
N LEU A 534 -10.75 -14.40 -18.61
CA LEU A 534 -12.09 -14.87 -18.24
C LEU A 534 -12.77 -15.76 -19.31
N GLU A 535 -11.97 -16.45 -20.13
CA GLU A 535 -12.43 -17.25 -21.27
C GLU A 535 -12.97 -18.61 -20.87
N MET A 536 -12.63 -19.12 -19.68
CA MET A 536 -13.03 -20.47 -19.27
C MET A 536 -14.17 -20.39 -18.26
N ALA A 537 -15.17 -21.26 -18.42
CA ALA A 537 -16.35 -21.31 -17.53
C ALA A 537 -16.00 -21.63 -16.06
N LYS A 538 -14.80 -22.16 -15.83
CA LYS A 538 -14.27 -22.51 -14.51
C LYS A 538 -13.47 -21.38 -13.85
N ASP A 539 -13.31 -20.24 -14.50
CA ASP A 539 -12.56 -19.10 -13.97
C ASP A 539 -13.26 -18.52 -12.73
N ARG A 540 -12.48 -18.24 -11.68
CA ARG A 540 -13.00 -17.73 -10.40
C ARG A 540 -12.18 -16.56 -9.89
N LEU A 541 -12.87 -15.63 -9.24
CA LEU A 541 -12.30 -14.41 -8.67
C LEU A 541 -12.69 -14.30 -7.20
N ILE A 542 -11.76 -13.86 -6.36
CA ILE A 542 -12.03 -13.39 -5.00
C ILE A 542 -11.33 -12.05 -4.75
N ALA A 543 -11.93 -11.21 -3.92
CA ALA A 543 -11.30 -9.99 -3.42
C ALA A 543 -10.50 -10.29 -2.15
N PHE A 544 -9.28 -9.78 -2.06
CA PHE A 544 -8.40 -9.99 -0.90
C PHE A 544 -7.42 -8.83 -0.71
N ASP A 545 -6.81 -8.78 0.48
CA ASP A 545 -5.87 -7.73 0.87
C ASP A 545 -4.43 -8.10 0.50
N TYR A 546 -4.13 -8.04 -0.81
CA TYR A 546 -2.81 -8.41 -1.36
C TYR A 546 -1.63 -7.69 -0.72
N ARG A 547 -1.83 -6.42 -0.31
CA ARG A 547 -0.76 -5.59 0.25
C ARG A 547 -0.69 -5.65 1.77
N SER A 548 -1.60 -6.39 2.41
CA SER A 548 -1.81 -6.39 3.86
C SER A 548 -1.87 -4.95 4.37
N THR A 549 -2.95 -4.24 4.04
CA THR A 549 -3.16 -2.78 4.29
C THR A 549 -4.50 -2.49 4.99
N GLY A 550 -5.38 -3.49 5.05
CA GLY A 550 -6.75 -3.45 5.56
C GLY A 550 -7.82 -3.34 4.47
N GLY A 551 -7.49 -3.36 3.18
CA GLY A 551 -8.45 -3.17 2.09
C GLY A 551 -8.36 -4.23 1.01
N GLN A 552 -9.50 -4.87 0.68
CA GLN A 552 -9.61 -5.92 -0.34
C GLN A 552 -9.68 -5.34 -1.76
N SER A 553 -8.66 -4.56 -2.10
CA SER A 553 -8.57 -3.79 -3.34
C SER A 553 -7.93 -4.57 -4.50
N HIS A 554 -7.47 -5.78 -4.26
CA HIS A 554 -6.89 -6.65 -5.27
C HIS A 554 -7.73 -7.92 -5.44
N LEU A 555 -7.57 -8.54 -6.61
CA LEU A 555 -8.29 -9.73 -7.02
C LEU A 555 -7.30 -10.88 -7.11
N PHE A 556 -7.64 -12.00 -6.50
CA PHE A 556 -7.02 -13.29 -6.80
C PHE A 556 -7.89 -14.01 -7.82
N LEU A 557 -7.32 -14.31 -8.98
CA LEU A 557 -8.00 -14.97 -10.09
C LEU A 557 -7.35 -16.33 -10.31
N TYR A 558 -8.15 -17.37 -10.48
CA TYR A 558 -7.62 -18.72 -10.67
C TYR A 558 -8.48 -19.54 -11.62
N ARG A 559 -7.79 -20.44 -12.34
CA ARG A 559 -8.37 -21.42 -13.25
C ARG A 559 -8.14 -22.83 -12.69
N PRO A 560 -9.07 -23.37 -11.90
CA PRO A 560 -8.92 -24.70 -11.34
C PRO A 560 -8.81 -25.73 -12.48
N GLY A 561 -7.98 -26.76 -12.32
CA GLY A 561 -7.69 -27.75 -13.35
C GLY A 561 -6.58 -27.36 -14.33
N ASP A 562 -6.24 -26.07 -14.45
CA ASP A 562 -5.21 -25.59 -15.40
C ASP A 562 -4.00 -24.97 -14.69
N GLN A 563 -3.97 -24.99 -13.35
CA GLN A 563 -2.87 -24.47 -12.52
C GLN A 563 -2.64 -22.95 -12.58
N ILE A 564 -3.47 -22.22 -13.33
CA ILE A 564 -3.28 -20.78 -13.56
C ILE A 564 -3.78 -19.97 -12.36
N THR A 565 -2.93 -19.10 -11.84
CA THR A 565 -3.27 -18.12 -10.78
C THR A 565 -2.72 -16.74 -11.12
N TYR A 566 -3.52 -15.69 -10.91
CA TYR A 566 -3.17 -14.29 -11.17
C TYR A 566 -3.54 -13.45 -9.96
N VAL A 567 -2.77 -12.39 -9.73
CA VAL A 567 -3.19 -11.26 -8.88
C VAL A 567 -3.35 -10.05 -9.77
N ALA A 568 -4.51 -9.42 -9.73
CA ALA A 568 -4.78 -8.18 -10.46
C ALA A 568 -5.29 -7.07 -9.54
N GLY A 569 -5.08 -5.83 -9.94
CA GLY A 569 -5.57 -4.65 -9.24
C GLY A 569 -5.54 -3.42 -10.14
N ARG A 570 -5.97 -2.27 -9.62
CA ARG A 570 -5.91 -1.02 -10.38
C ARG A 570 -4.47 -0.68 -10.76
N ALA A 571 -4.28 -0.33 -12.02
CA ALA A 571 -2.97 0.05 -12.57
C ALA A 571 -2.58 1.43 -12.04
N LEU A 572 -1.31 1.58 -11.64
CA LEU A 572 -0.75 2.90 -11.45
C LEU A 572 -0.52 3.55 -12.83
N PRO A 573 -0.71 4.86 -12.98
CA PRO A 573 -0.41 5.53 -14.24
C PRO A 573 1.05 5.29 -14.59
N PRO A 574 1.38 5.13 -15.88
CA PRO A 574 2.76 5.07 -16.30
C PRO A 574 3.44 6.33 -15.77
N VAL A 575 4.57 6.16 -15.09
CA VAL A 575 5.35 7.29 -14.59
C VAL A 575 5.71 8.14 -15.82
N ARG A 576 4.99 9.25 -16.03
CA ARG A 576 5.38 10.24 -17.04
C ARG A 576 6.67 10.85 -16.51
N VAL A 577 7.79 10.38 -17.02
CA VAL A 577 9.07 11.08 -16.88
C VAL A 577 8.90 12.39 -17.63
N VAL A 578 8.51 13.45 -16.91
CA VAL A 578 8.61 14.81 -17.43
C VAL A 578 10.07 15.20 -17.20
N PRO A 579 10.91 15.30 -18.24
CA PRO A 579 12.27 15.78 -18.07
C PRO A 579 12.21 17.20 -17.53
N VAL A 580 12.58 17.39 -16.26
CA VAL A 580 12.78 18.71 -15.67
C VAL A 580 14.19 19.15 -16.08
N THR A 581 14.29 20.12 -16.98
CA THR A 581 15.57 20.69 -17.39
C THR A 581 16.02 21.72 -16.33
N VAL A 582 16.89 21.30 -15.42
CA VAL A 582 17.74 22.24 -14.66
C VAL A 582 19.02 22.43 -15.48
N THR A 583 19.46 23.66 -15.68
CA THR A 583 20.68 23.96 -16.46
C THR A 583 21.78 24.48 -15.54
N PRO A 584 22.68 23.62 -15.03
CA PRO A 584 23.97 24.03 -14.51
C PRO A 584 25.04 24.01 -15.63
N VAL A 585 26.06 24.84 -15.48
CA VAL A 585 27.18 24.96 -16.43
C VAL A 585 28.21 23.86 -16.13
N ILE A 586 28.32 22.83 -16.99
CA ILE A 586 29.32 21.76 -16.91
C ILE A 586 29.93 21.50 -18.30
N GLY A 587 31.23 21.19 -18.36
CA GLY A 587 32.06 21.04 -19.57
C GLY A 587 31.84 19.75 -20.40
N PRO A 588 32.54 19.61 -21.55
CA PRO A 588 32.17 18.71 -22.65
C PRO A 588 32.37 17.20 -22.42
N ASP A 589 33.18 16.81 -21.43
CA ASP A 589 33.64 15.42 -21.25
C ASP A 589 33.12 14.76 -19.96
N SER A 590 32.10 15.34 -19.31
CA SER A 590 31.56 14.75 -18.07
C SER A 590 30.63 13.57 -18.36
N ILE A 591 30.80 12.45 -17.65
CA ILE A 591 29.84 11.33 -17.67
C ILE A 591 28.55 11.64 -16.90
N VAL A 592 28.44 12.82 -16.29
CA VAL A 592 27.15 13.41 -15.93
C VAL A 592 26.44 13.77 -17.23
N GLU A 593 25.97 12.76 -17.96
CA GLU A 593 24.99 12.94 -19.00
C GLU A 593 23.81 13.73 -18.40
N ARG A 594 23.18 14.59 -19.20
CA ARG A 594 22.02 15.40 -18.81
C ARG A 594 20.91 14.50 -18.22
N PHE A 595 20.93 14.24 -16.92
CA PHE A 595 19.94 13.40 -16.27
C PHE A 595 19.45 14.04 -14.98
N GLY A 596 18.15 14.38 -15.00
CA GLY A 596 17.37 14.49 -13.78
C GLY A 596 17.07 13.09 -13.27
N TYR A 597 17.13 12.91 -11.95
CA TYR A 597 16.74 11.66 -11.29
C TYR A 597 15.20 11.54 -11.21
N PRO A 598 14.56 10.54 -11.83
CA PRO A 598 13.35 9.93 -11.31
C PRO A 598 13.73 8.77 -10.36
N LEU A 599 13.07 8.70 -9.20
CA LEU A 599 13.24 7.69 -8.15
C LEU A 599 12.76 6.27 -8.52
N ASN A 600 12.42 6.01 -9.79
CA ASN A 600 12.00 4.70 -10.25
C ASN A 600 12.58 4.46 -11.65
N PHE A 601 13.77 3.88 -11.73
CA PHE A 601 14.20 3.20 -12.94
C PHE A 601 13.51 1.82 -12.96
N PRO A 602 12.91 1.38 -14.08
CA PRO A 602 12.77 -0.05 -14.32
C PRO A 602 14.17 -0.63 -14.50
N HIS A 603 14.55 -1.61 -13.68
CA HIS A 603 15.83 -2.31 -13.78
C HIS A 603 15.92 -3.02 -15.14
N ALA A 604 16.69 -2.48 -16.07
CA ALA A 604 17.02 -3.14 -17.33
C ALA A 604 18.46 -3.65 -17.25
N PHE A 605 18.70 -4.65 -16.41
CA PHE A 605 19.96 -5.38 -16.43
C PHE A 605 19.80 -6.60 -17.35
N ALA A 606 20.42 -6.52 -18.53
CA ALA A 606 20.36 -7.61 -19.52
C ALA A 606 21.56 -8.56 -19.34
N GLY A 607 21.51 -9.46 -18.37
CA GLY A 607 22.48 -10.56 -18.29
C GLY A 607 22.70 -11.12 -16.90
N THR A 608 21.88 -12.09 -16.48
CA THR A 608 22.21 -12.95 -15.32
C THR A 608 23.01 -14.17 -15.79
N SER A 609 23.95 -14.61 -14.97
CA SER A 609 24.93 -15.68 -15.20
C SER A 609 24.35 -17.10 -15.32
N GLY A 610 23.09 -17.26 -15.72
CA GLY A 610 22.43 -18.56 -15.82
C GLY A 610 22.14 -19.22 -14.46
N GLN A 611 22.22 -18.48 -13.34
CA GLN A 611 21.67 -18.87 -12.05
C GLN A 611 20.51 -17.93 -11.66
N ALA A 612 19.55 -18.46 -10.90
CA ALA A 612 18.32 -17.76 -10.52
C ALA A 612 18.65 -16.47 -9.75
N ASP A 613 18.28 -15.35 -10.36
CA ASP A 613 18.02 -14.05 -9.74
C ASP A 613 19.07 -13.49 -8.77
N TRP A 614 20.30 -13.27 -9.26
CA TRP A 614 21.24 -12.35 -8.61
C TRP A 614 20.94 -10.90 -9.04
N GLY A 615 19.82 -10.38 -8.53
CA GLY A 615 19.30 -9.02 -8.77
C GLY A 615 19.79 -7.95 -7.78
N THR A 616 19.30 -6.72 -7.95
CA THR A 616 19.65 -5.53 -7.15
C THR A 616 19.48 -5.72 -5.64
N ASP A 617 18.52 -6.55 -5.21
CA ASP A 617 18.26 -6.82 -3.79
C ASP A 617 19.42 -7.60 -3.14
N GLU A 618 20.13 -8.46 -3.88
CA GLU A 618 21.31 -9.16 -3.38
C GLU A 618 22.56 -8.26 -3.36
N ALA A 619 22.66 -7.32 -4.30
CA ALA A 619 23.70 -6.30 -4.28
C ALA A 619 23.51 -5.37 -3.06
N GLU A 620 22.27 -4.92 -2.82
CA GLU A 620 21.90 -4.09 -1.68
C GLU A 620 22.15 -4.82 -0.35
N ALA A 621 21.85 -6.12 -0.28
CA ALA A 621 22.20 -6.96 0.87
C ALA A 621 23.72 -7.09 1.11
N ARG A 622 24.54 -6.74 0.11
CA ARG A 622 26.01 -6.69 0.17
C ARG A 622 26.56 -5.26 0.19
N ASN A 623 25.72 -4.28 0.54
CA ASN A 623 26.06 -2.87 0.72
C ASN A 623 26.54 -2.13 -0.54
N PHE A 624 26.03 -2.48 -1.73
CA PHE A 624 26.19 -1.70 -2.97
C PHE A 624 24.97 -1.81 -3.89
N GLU A 625 24.77 -0.91 -4.85
CA GLU A 625 23.59 -0.91 -5.74
C GLU A 625 24.01 -0.98 -7.22
N LEU A 626 23.48 -1.93 -7.99
CA LEU A 626 23.65 -1.93 -9.45
C LEU A 626 22.62 -0.99 -10.09
N ILE A 627 23.09 0.08 -10.74
CA ILE A 627 22.24 1.15 -11.26
C ILE A 627 21.79 0.84 -12.69
N SER A 628 22.74 0.50 -13.56
CA SER A 628 22.47 0.21 -14.97
C SER A 628 23.65 -0.47 -15.64
N GLY A 629 23.42 -1.12 -16.77
CA GLY A 629 24.46 -1.73 -17.57
C GLY A 629 23.88 -2.27 -18.87
N ASN A 630 24.73 -2.48 -19.87
CA ASN A 630 24.28 -3.02 -21.17
C ASN A 630 24.44 -4.54 -21.30
N GLY A 631 24.79 -5.23 -20.20
CA GLY A 631 24.99 -6.69 -20.18
C GLY A 631 26.39 -7.15 -20.61
N GLY A 632 27.24 -6.26 -21.12
CA GLY A 632 28.62 -6.62 -21.50
C GLY A 632 29.58 -6.78 -20.32
N ILE A 633 29.21 -6.23 -19.15
CA ILE A 633 29.89 -6.43 -17.86
C ILE A 633 28.83 -6.87 -16.86
N ILE A 634 29.03 -8.02 -16.20
CA ILE A 634 28.09 -8.57 -15.23
C ILE A 634 28.72 -8.74 -13.84
N TRP A 635 27.94 -8.52 -12.78
CA TRP A 635 28.39 -8.81 -11.42
C TRP A 635 28.43 -10.33 -11.18
N VAL A 636 29.51 -10.83 -10.59
CA VAL A 636 29.73 -12.25 -10.28
C VAL A 636 30.48 -12.40 -8.96
N SER A 637 30.54 -13.63 -8.43
CA SER A 637 31.39 -13.91 -7.27
C SER A 637 32.87 -13.64 -7.61
N CYS A 638 33.61 -13.10 -6.64
CA CYS A 638 35.05 -12.91 -6.73
C CYS A 638 35.85 -14.22 -6.84
N THR A 639 35.18 -15.36 -6.61
CA THR A 639 35.75 -16.71 -6.74
C THR A 639 35.45 -17.38 -8.08
N ALA A 640 34.80 -16.68 -9.02
CA ALA A 640 34.51 -17.20 -10.34
C ALA A 640 35.78 -17.72 -11.03
N SER A 641 35.71 -18.95 -11.55
CA SER A 641 36.83 -19.61 -12.22
C SER A 641 37.25 -18.83 -13.48
N PRO A 642 38.57 -18.62 -13.70
CA PRO A 642 39.05 -18.01 -14.93
C PRO A 642 38.73 -18.86 -16.17
N GLU A 643 38.40 -18.21 -17.27
CA GLU A 643 38.16 -18.82 -18.58
C GLU A 643 39.15 -18.25 -19.60
N ASN A 644 39.88 -19.11 -20.31
CA ASN A 644 40.86 -18.70 -21.34
C ASN A 644 41.89 -17.66 -20.87
N GLY A 645 42.28 -17.71 -19.59
CA GLY A 645 43.22 -16.74 -19.00
C GLY A 645 42.58 -15.41 -18.57
N VAL A 646 41.26 -15.29 -18.62
CA VAL A 646 40.47 -14.12 -18.18
C VAL A 646 39.71 -14.46 -16.90
N GLY A 647 39.89 -13.65 -15.86
CA GLY A 647 39.22 -13.75 -14.57
C GLY A 647 38.07 -12.75 -14.42
N VAL A 648 38.12 -11.95 -13.36
CA VAL A 648 37.12 -10.93 -13.01
C VAL A 648 37.83 -9.62 -12.71
N ILE A 649 37.21 -8.50 -13.10
CA ILE A 649 37.58 -7.16 -12.62
C ILE A 649 37.18 -7.09 -11.16
N LYS A 650 38.04 -6.52 -10.31
CA LYS A 650 37.75 -6.36 -8.88
C LYS A 650 37.72 -4.90 -8.50
N VAL A 651 36.64 -4.49 -7.84
CA VAL A 651 36.48 -3.18 -7.24
C VAL A 651 36.65 -3.36 -5.73
N PHE A 652 37.68 -2.74 -5.17
CA PHE A 652 37.94 -2.74 -3.73
C PHE A 652 37.34 -1.47 -3.12
N PRO A 653 36.30 -1.58 -2.29
CA PRO A 653 35.75 -0.43 -1.58
C PRO A 653 36.48 -0.16 -0.27
N GLY A 654 36.40 1.08 0.22
CA GLY A 654 36.73 1.40 1.60
C GLY A 654 35.52 1.14 2.51
N LEU A 655 35.74 0.52 3.68
CA LEU A 655 34.70 0.32 4.69
C LEU A 655 34.44 1.63 5.43
N LEU A 656 33.19 2.11 5.44
CA LEU A 656 32.79 3.37 6.09
C LEU A 656 31.65 3.12 7.08
N ASN A 657 31.37 4.07 7.98
CA ASN A 657 30.17 4.09 8.84
C ASN A 657 29.90 2.83 9.69
N GLY A 658 30.93 2.09 10.08
CA GLY A 658 30.80 0.88 10.90
C GLY A 658 30.44 -0.39 10.12
N GLU A 659 30.49 -0.35 8.79
CA GLU A 659 30.37 -1.53 7.94
C GLU A 659 31.57 -2.46 8.14
N THR A 660 31.31 -3.76 8.23
CA THR A 660 32.36 -4.79 8.31
C THR A 660 32.68 -5.41 6.95
N GLU A 661 31.84 -5.22 5.94
CA GLU A 661 31.95 -5.84 4.60
C GLU A 661 31.13 -5.10 3.52
N ILE A 662 31.66 -4.98 2.28
CA ILE A 662 30.95 -4.48 1.09
C ILE A 662 31.30 -5.41 -0.10
N GLY A 663 30.33 -6.18 -0.58
CA GLY A 663 30.54 -7.20 -1.62
C GLY A 663 30.76 -8.60 -1.04
N GLU A 664 31.94 -9.19 -1.29
CA GLU A 664 32.32 -10.49 -0.71
C GLU A 664 33.72 -10.41 -0.06
N PRO A 665 34.08 -11.33 0.86
CA PRO A 665 35.41 -11.41 1.43
C PRO A 665 36.39 -11.94 0.37
N HIS A 666 37.51 -11.25 0.18
CA HIS A 666 38.55 -11.64 -0.76
C HIS A 666 39.94 -11.38 -0.17
N LEU A 667 40.70 -12.46 0.09
CA LEU A 667 42.09 -12.40 0.54
C LEU A 667 42.35 -11.49 1.77
N GLY A 668 41.41 -11.43 2.71
CA GLY A 668 41.54 -10.61 3.92
C GLY A 668 41.06 -9.16 3.78
N VAL A 669 40.52 -8.78 2.61
CA VAL A 669 39.78 -7.54 2.37
C VAL A 669 38.38 -7.87 1.79
N THR A 670 37.64 -6.86 1.32
CA THR A 670 36.34 -7.05 0.66
C THR A 670 36.41 -6.55 -0.79
N ALA A 671 35.63 -7.13 -1.70
CA ALA A 671 35.60 -6.74 -3.10
C ALA A 671 34.23 -6.97 -3.76
N VAL A 672 33.92 -6.16 -4.76
CA VAL A 672 32.81 -6.35 -5.70
C VAL A 672 33.41 -6.73 -7.06
N CYS A 673 33.00 -7.87 -7.62
CA CYS A 673 33.66 -8.45 -8.79
C CYS A 673 32.78 -8.53 -10.03
N PHE A 674 33.37 -8.27 -11.19
CA PHE A 674 32.66 -8.20 -12.46
C PHE A 674 33.33 -9.06 -13.53
N LYS A 675 32.52 -9.75 -14.33
CA LYS A 675 32.97 -10.51 -15.50
C LYS A 675 32.61 -9.76 -16.78
N VAL A 676 33.58 -9.58 -17.66
CA VAL A 676 33.38 -9.03 -19.00
C VAL A 676 32.98 -10.15 -19.96
N LEU A 677 31.88 -9.97 -20.70
CA LEU A 677 31.29 -11.01 -21.56
C LEU A 677 31.63 -10.86 -23.05
N GLY A 678 32.29 -9.77 -23.45
CA GLY A 678 32.68 -9.52 -24.84
C GLY A 678 33.57 -8.29 -25.00
N SER A 679 33.85 -7.90 -26.24
CA SER A 679 34.76 -6.79 -26.59
C SER A 679 34.19 -5.38 -26.32
N GLY A 680 33.08 -5.28 -25.61
CA GLY A 680 32.39 -4.04 -25.30
C GLY A 680 31.36 -4.26 -24.20
N GLY A 681 31.20 -3.27 -23.33
CA GLY A 681 30.33 -3.40 -22.17
C GLY A 681 30.50 -2.26 -21.20
N TRP A 682 29.44 -1.94 -20.45
CA TRP A 682 29.55 -1.03 -19.31
C TRP A 682 28.59 -1.41 -18.19
N VAL A 683 28.97 -1.06 -16.97
CA VAL A 683 28.15 -1.16 -15.77
C VAL A 683 28.32 0.07 -14.89
N LYS A 684 27.22 0.57 -14.33
CA LYS A 684 27.15 1.65 -13.34
C LYS A 684 26.63 1.10 -12.03
N LEU A 685 27.29 1.47 -10.93
CA LEU A 685 26.89 1.09 -9.59
C LEU A 685 27.02 2.26 -8.60
N ARG A 686 26.19 2.25 -7.56
CA ARG A 686 26.40 3.06 -6.36
C ARG A 686 27.19 2.20 -5.38
N ILE A 687 28.30 2.73 -4.88
CA ILE A 687 29.12 2.05 -3.89
C ILE A 687 29.60 3.07 -2.87
N PRO A 688 29.66 2.72 -1.57
CA PRO A 688 30.06 3.65 -0.52
C PRO A 688 31.38 4.35 -0.81
N ASN A 689 32.33 3.65 -1.44
CA ASN A 689 33.59 4.20 -1.89
C ASN A 689 34.28 3.26 -2.91
N VAL A 690 35.18 3.79 -3.75
CA VAL A 690 36.12 3.03 -4.58
C VAL A 690 37.56 3.38 -4.17
N TYR A 691 38.27 2.41 -3.59
CA TYR A 691 39.69 2.55 -3.23
C TYR A 691 40.61 2.14 -4.39
N GLU A 692 40.35 0.98 -5.00
CA GLU A 692 41.16 0.42 -6.08
C GLU A 692 40.27 -0.34 -7.06
N VAL A 693 40.63 -0.30 -8.35
CA VAL A 693 40.05 -1.18 -9.37
C VAL A 693 41.17 -1.98 -10.02
N GLN A 694 41.03 -3.30 -10.03
CA GLN A 694 41.99 -4.25 -10.59
C GLN A 694 41.44 -4.91 -11.85
N GLY A 695 42.27 -5.02 -12.89
CA GLY A 695 41.96 -5.69 -14.16
C GLY A 695 41.72 -7.20 -14.02
N ASP A 696 41.20 -7.82 -15.09
CA ASP A 696 40.74 -9.22 -15.10
C ASP A 696 41.78 -10.23 -15.63
N SER A 697 43.00 -9.82 -15.98
CA SER A 697 43.99 -10.72 -16.58
C SER A 697 44.49 -11.78 -15.60
N ARG A 698 44.57 -13.03 -16.08
CA ARG A 698 45.20 -14.17 -15.38
C ARG A 698 46.29 -14.82 -16.23
N SER A 699 46.60 -14.30 -17.41
CA SER A 699 47.66 -14.80 -18.31
C SER A 699 48.09 -13.69 -19.26
N PRO A 700 49.38 -13.59 -19.64
CA PRO A 700 49.88 -12.49 -20.47
C PRO A 700 49.07 -12.30 -21.76
N GLY A 701 48.57 -11.08 -21.98
CA GLY A 701 47.78 -10.70 -23.16
C GLY A 701 46.29 -11.05 -23.11
N ALA A 702 45.84 -11.82 -22.12
CA ALA A 702 44.42 -12.08 -21.87
C ALA A 702 43.79 -10.98 -21.00
N GLY A 703 42.48 -10.74 -21.14
CA GLY A 703 41.73 -9.77 -20.33
C GLY A 703 41.31 -8.53 -21.11
N HIS A 704 40.76 -7.56 -20.39
CA HIS A 704 40.15 -6.35 -20.95
C HIS A 704 40.64 -5.10 -20.23
N ASP A 705 40.94 -4.06 -21.00
CA ASP A 705 41.22 -2.74 -20.44
C ASP A 705 39.88 -2.02 -20.21
N VAL A 706 39.73 -1.34 -19.07
CA VAL A 706 38.50 -0.60 -18.74
C VAL A 706 38.80 0.83 -18.32
N ASP A 707 37.94 1.75 -18.72
CA ASP A 707 37.88 3.07 -18.11
C ASP A 707 36.99 2.98 -16.87
N ALA A 708 37.56 3.27 -15.71
CA ALA A 708 36.88 3.35 -14.43
C ALA A 708 36.67 4.83 -14.05
N THR A 709 35.41 5.25 -13.95
CA THR A 709 35.05 6.64 -13.63
C THR A 709 34.32 6.71 -12.30
N VAL A 710 34.90 7.45 -11.34
CA VAL A 710 34.34 7.66 -10.01
C VAL A 710 33.80 9.07 -9.89
N VAL A 711 32.54 9.19 -9.48
CA VAL A 711 31.85 10.46 -9.26
C VAL A 711 31.53 10.61 -7.77
N ASN A 712 31.97 11.72 -7.18
CA ASN A 712 31.52 12.12 -5.86
C ASN A 712 30.11 12.70 -5.96
N VAL A 713 29.12 12.04 -5.36
CA VAL A 713 27.70 12.44 -5.49
C VAL A 713 27.38 13.78 -4.81
N SER A 714 28.21 14.23 -3.87
CA SER A 714 28.01 15.47 -3.14
C SER A 714 28.59 16.69 -3.88
N SER A 715 29.80 16.54 -4.43
CA SER A 715 30.49 17.65 -5.13
C SER A 715 30.31 17.62 -6.64
N GLY A 716 29.88 16.49 -7.20
CA GLY A 716 29.85 16.25 -8.65
C GLY A 716 31.24 16.09 -9.28
N ALA A 717 32.31 16.02 -8.47
CA ALA A 717 33.67 15.86 -8.96
C ALA A 717 33.85 14.45 -9.56
N GLU A 718 34.45 14.41 -10.75
CA GLU A 718 34.64 13.21 -11.56
C GLU A 718 36.14 12.91 -11.72
N ARG A 719 36.50 11.63 -11.62
CA ARG A 719 37.85 11.14 -11.89
C ARG A 719 37.76 9.85 -12.71
N THR A 720 38.39 9.85 -13.87
CA THR A 720 38.51 8.67 -14.74
C THR A 720 39.94 8.19 -14.78
N LYS A 721 40.15 6.89 -14.64
CA LYS A 721 41.44 6.23 -14.84
C LYS A 721 41.27 5.01 -15.75
N ARG A 722 42.28 4.79 -16.60
CA ARG A 722 42.41 3.57 -17.40
C ARG A 722 42.97 2.46 -16.53
N VAL A 723 42.22 1.38 -16.36
CA VAL A 723 42.68 0.15 -15.72
C VAL A 723 43.09 -0.81 -16.82
N GLU A 724 44.39 -1.03 -17.00
CA GLU A 724 44.88 -2.03 -17.95
C GLU A 724 44.58 -3.44 -17.42
N ARG A 725 44.37 -4.39 -18.34
CA ARG A 725 43.92 -5.75 -18.03
C ARG A 725 44.76 -6.47 -16.97
N ASP A 726 46.05 -6.20 -16.89
CA ASP A 726 47.02 -6.80 -15.95
C ASP A 726 47.50 -5.84 -14.85
N GLU A 727 46.85 -4.69 -14.71
CA GLU A 727 47.20 -3.66 -13.73
C GLU A 727 46.08 -3.38 -12.71
N SER A 728 46.40 -2.53 -11.73
CA SER A 728 45.49 -2.02 -10.71
C SER A 728 45.61 -0.50 -10.63
N GLU A 729 44.48 0.19 -10.53
CA GLU A 729 44.41 1.64 -10.40
C GLU A 729 43.80 2.07 -9.07
N GLN A 730 44.52 2.95 -8.37
CA GLN A 730 44.09 3.48 -7.08
C GLN A 730 43.29 4.78 -7.24
N PHE A 731 42.10 4.85 -6.64
CA PHE A 731 41.21 6.02 -6.67
C PHE A 731 41.19 6.81 -5.35
N GLY A 732 41.73 6.27 -4.25
CA GLY A 732 41.83 6.96 -2.95
C GLY A 732 42.95 6.43 -2.06
N ARG A 733 43.30 7.15 -1.00
CA ARG A 733 44.24 6.70 0.06
C ARG A 733 43.47 6.15 1.27
N THR A 734 44.06 5.22 2.02
CA THR A 734 43.50 4.73 3.29
C THR A 734 43.69 5.78 4.38
N ASP A 735 42.79 6.75 4.47
CA ASP A 735 42.57 7.54 5.68
C ASP A 735 41.17 7.22 6.22
N THR A 736 41.12 6.64 7.43
CA THR A 736 39.89 6.25 8.09
C THR A 736 39.17 7.42 8.78
N THR A 737 39.72 8.64 8.72
CA THR A 737 39.23 9.80 9.49
C THR A 737 38.45 10.84 8.69
N CYS A 738 38.46 10.77 7.35
CA CYS A 738 37.64 11.62 6.48
C CYS A 738 37.86 13.14 6.67
N ASP A 739 39.12 13.57 6.77
CA ASP A 739 39.49 14.98 6.96
C ASP A 739 39.45 15.76 5.63
N GLU A 740 38.42 16.59 5.43
CA GLU A 740 38.25 17.45 4.26
C GLU A 740 39.33 18.55 4.12
N SER A 741 40.19 18.73 5.13
CA SER A 741 41.26 19.73 5.13
C SER A 741 42.62 19.20 4.62
N HIS A 742 42.71 17.91 4.32
CA HIS A 742 43.95 17.28 3.86
C HIS A 742 44.33 17.64 2.41
N GLN A 743 45.63 17.83 2.15
CA GLN A 743 46.14 18.32 0.86
C GLN A 743 45.90 17.35 -0.33
N ASP A 744 45.61 16.08 -0.03
CA ASP A 744 45.34 15.03 -1.02
C ASP A 744 43.83 14.86 -1.35
N TYR A 745 42.98 15.81 -0.96
CA TYR A 745 41.55 15.83 -1.33
C TYR A 745 41.34 15.76 -2.86
N PRO A 746 40.43 14.90 -3.37
CA PRO A 746 39.28 14.30 -2.68
C PRO A 746 39.62 13.03 -1.88
N ASP A 747 39.34 13.10 -0.57
CA ASP A 747 39.30 11.94 0.32
C ASP A 747 37.95 11.22 0.22
N ASN A 748 38.05 9.90 0.17
CA ASN A 748 37.09 8.99 -0.42
C ASN A 748 36.03 8.50 0.58
N CYS A 749 35.36 9.43 1.25
CA CYS A 749 34.56 9.15 2.45
C CYS A 749 33.03 9.26 2.29
N ARG A 750 32.52 9.32 1.06
CA ARG A 750 31.08 9.46 0.77
C ARG A 750 30.67 8.52 -0.35
N GLU A 751 29.39 8.17 -0.39
CA GLU A 751 28.79 7.40 -1.49
C GLU A 751 29.25 7.93 -2.86
N THR A 752 29.66 7.02 -3.73
CA THR A 752 30.14 7.33 -5.07
C THR A 752 29.32 6.61 -6.12
N LEU A 753 29.27 7.18 -7.32
CA LEU A 753 28.90 6.44 -8.51
C LEU A 753 30.18 5.96 -9.18
N LEU A 754 30.22 4.66 -9.52
CA LEU A 754 31.27 4.08 -10.33
C LEU A 754 30.68 3.64 -11.67
N GLU A 755 31.31 4.04 -12.77
CA GLU A 755 31.14 3.41 -14.07
C GLU A 755 32.40 2.62 -14.43
N LEU A 756 32.22 1.36 -14.84
CA LEU A 756 33.24 0.59 -15.55
C LEU A 756 32.81 0.46 -17.01
N ARG A 757 33.71 0.79 -17.94
CA ARG A 757 33.46 0.68 -19.38
C ARG A 757 34.63 -0.02 -20.07
N VAL A 758 34.34 -1.10 -20.80
CA VAL A 758 35.34 -1.79 -21.64
C VAL A 758 35.83 -0.85 -22.72
N VAL A 759 37.14 -0.79 -22.86
CA VAL A 759 37.80 -0.04 -23.92
C VAL A 759 38.00 -0.99 -25.10
N SER A 760 37.43 -0.60 -26.23
CA SER A 760 37.54 -1.33 -27.50
C SER A 760 38.87 -1.13 -28.19
#